data_AF-A0A535ID22-F1
#
_entry.id   AF-A0A535ID22-F1
#
_cell.length_a   1.000
_cell.length_b   1.000
_cell.length_c   1.000
_cell.angle_alpha   90.00
_cell.angle_beta   90.00
_cell.angle_gamma   90.00
#
_symmetry.space_group_name_H-M   'P 1'
#
loop_
_entity.id
_entity.type
_entity.pdbx_description
1 polymer ?
#
loop_
_entity_poly.entity_id
_entity_poly.type
_entity_poly.pdbx_seq_one_letter_code
_entity_poly.pdbx_strand_id
1 'polypeptide(L)'
;MLEERPRSHGRGLPIAVAVITLVASIAASWSITQPAAAATTATLTVDAATVTGTVNTTLSTQIVWPTIPGTPNAQTRLNTLAPQMVRIHAGTDGGFGNVVLPFNVAGKVLEGGGTKQPWDFAVMDSMVNSVRAAGTVPVMNVRYAPDPMYTCTGNFGDPGTLIDQTYGVFSDYMANLVRYYNVGSFAMPQGGTKTNPAGTANRITWWEIWNEPDYPWENPCTGDGTHPILNPSQYVALWNATATKMKAVDPTIKLVGPAPSNHPSLEAGNYPVDYVPLLLSTATIKPDAVSFHGYGGWDNTQGDRLLFDGSGGGGIKADVDGLANIKSLVAQYAPGTPVWLTETNVSADPGLDPAQRAWNQFSAAWGASLFRAMVVGGLSMIHQFQFLESKQLGLIDPTAGTPLLPYWRDYYLSRYFPVGSPILLSTPSAGAPEVEMLAARQPGGSNVRVLVIDRQVGTTKAIGLPVTVTLNLQNMAGLQSVTMRMLDATTLATLATGPALVTMPASSTQTIAFTGYGAALLEFSSSSPPPSGAPTPTPTPTATPAPIVSSVAPNGGSIAGGTSVTLQGANFQAGATVSFGGSALSVGTITATTITGTTTAHSAGAVTVTVTNPGGQSGSCSGCFTYSSATASPSPSPSPSPSASGSASPTPSSSGSATPAPSGAPTPTPIPIPSGAPTTTMFMPNLTKTLGGPDGWDTPFIVQNVGADPADVLLSFYRFSDGALISEQFVPALAPGTSYADVPVNDGELPSDTQFSLVVRSYGSRVVTVVNQAQGKGDRMQAASYVGTSSGATTVYLPNVTRRFYGYDTPFIVQNLGSATTLVTASFTSFDGLQHRSVVLVVQPGRSGVVDPDYTAGLVDGTQYSVVLHADQPIAAIVNAHNETGAPVAYTTGGVTTGGRALFAPYAAKSDSDAGLSSPIVVQNLSDSPLDALLEFTQLGGGSQQTFTLSGIGVGGSKVFDPRFTLGTTSPCHGASATCLGAGEYSVRIVATGTAAAIVIPTSSVTADAYAASAAPATRAFLPNVTRTLGGPDGWTTPIVLQAGTGVSTTATLRWYRFTNGALARTQVLTVPAGGALWIDPRTVTGLQDDAQYSVVVDGSAGATITAIVYEHFFGGGDGVMIYSGLPE
;
A
#
# COMPACT_ATOMS: atom_id res chain seq x y z
N MET A 1 -34.58 39.96 -12.90
CA MET A 1 -34.32 41.42 -12.86
C MET A 1 -35.61 42.11 -13.28
N LEU A 2 -36.24 42.98 -12.50
CA LEU A 2 -35.93 43.49 -11.14
C LEU A 2 -37.15 43.14 -10.21
N GLU A 3 -37.04 42.92 -8.89
CA GLU A 3 -36.64 43.84 -7.80
C GLU A 3 -37.58 45.06 -7.69
N GLU A 4 -38.09 45.49 -6.52
CA GLU A 4 -37.65 45.28 -5.12
C GLU A 4 -38.80 45.01 -4.08
N ARG A 5 -38.43 44.83 -2.80
CA ARG A 5 -39.24 44.91 -1.55
C ARG A 5 -38.79 46.18 -0.78
N PRO A 6 -39.53 46.78 0.22
CA PRO A 6 -39.89 46.18 1.53
C PRO A 6 -41.20 46.80 2.13
N ARG A 7 -41.52 46.97 3.46
CA ARG A 7 -40.90 46.69 4.78
C ARG A 7 -41.96 46.74 5.92
N SER A 8 -41.77 45.97 7.01
CA SER A 8 -42.18 46.26 8.44
C SER A 8 -43.67 46.51 8.84
N HIS A 9 -44.14 46.30 10.09
CA HIS A 9 -43.59 45.67 11.32
C HIS A 9 -44.74 45.28 12.29
N GLY A 10 -44.50 44.33 13.21
CA GLY A 10 -45.36 44.04 14.37
C GLY A 10 -44.81 42.89 15.24
N ARG A 11 -44.97 42.92 16.57
CA ARG A 11 -44.50 41.90 17.54
C ARG A 11 -45.61 41.50 18.52
N GLY A 12 -45.66 40.23 18.94
CA GLY A 12 -46.50 39.76 20.07
C GLY A 12 -46.51 38.23 20.24
N LEU A 13 -46.13 37.76 21.43
CA LEU A 13 -46.15 36.35 21.90
C LEU A 13 -47.00 36.31 23.21
N PRO A 14 -47.20 35.16 23.92
CA PRO A 14 -47.20 33.74 23.50
C PRO A 14 -48.35 32.88 24.10
N ILE A 15 -48.83 31.83 23.41
CA ILE A 15 -49.42 30.63 24.07
C ILE A 15 -49.04 29.38 23.26
N ALA A 16 -48.35 28.42 23.89
CA ALA A 16 -47.94 27.16 23.26
C ALA A 16 -47.85 25.98 24.26
N VAL A 17 -48.91 25.75 25.04
CA VAL A 17 -49.00 24.64 26.02
C VAL A 17 -50.35 23.92 25.87
N ALA A 18 -50.43 23.00 24.90
CA ALA A 18 -51.62 22.16 24.69
C ALA A 18 -51.40 20.91 23.80
N VAL A 19 -50.54 20.99 22.78
CA VAL A 19 -50.60 20.06 21.62
C VAL A 19 -49.61 18.87 21.70
N ILE A 20 -48.57 18.95 22.53
CA ILE A 20 -47.47 17.95 22.54
C ILE A 20 -47.90 16.61 23.17
N THR A 21 -48.90 16.59 24.05
CA THR A 21 -49.19 15.45 24.93
C THR A 21 -49.98 14.30 24.30
N LEU A 22 -50.49 14.43 23.06
CA LEU A 22 -51.35 13.40 22.45
C LEU A 22 -50.62 12.47 21.44
N VAL A 23 -49.48 12.91 20.89
CA VAL A 23 -48.70 12.11 19.91
C VAL A 23 -47.84 11.05 20.61
N ALA A 24 -47.43 11.29 21.86
CA ALA A 24 -46.58 10.39 22.64
C ALA A 24 -47.21 9.02 22.95
N SER A 25 -48.55 8.91 22.93
CA SER A 25 -49.28 7.74 23.44
C SER A 25 -49.49 6.60 22.44
N ILE A 26 -49.15 6.78 21.16
CA ILE A 26 -49.34 5.77 20.10
C ILE A 26 -48.00 5.20 19.60
N ALA A 27 -46.88 5.90 19.83
CA ALA A 27 -45.54 5.41 19.50
C ALA A 27 -44.99 4.33 20.47
N ALA A 28 -45.72 3.99 21.53
CA ALA A 28 -45.23 3.19 22.65
C ALA A 28 -45.53 1.66 22.57
N SER A 29 -46.03 1.16 21.44
CA SER A 29 -46.46 -0.26 21.29
C SER A 29 -46.00 -0.94 19.99
N TRP A 30 -45.17 -0.28 19.18
CA TRP A 30 -44.55 -0.85 17.97
C TRP A 30 -43.02 -0.85 18.07
N SER A 31 -42.50 -1.36 19.18
CA SER A 31 -41.11 -1.85 19.23
C SER A 31 -41.02 -3.13 18.37
N ILE A 32 -40.90 -2.95 17.06
CA ILE A 32 -40.47 -4.02 16.16
C ILE A 32 -39.01 -4.30 16.52
N THR A 33 -38.80 -5.26 17.43
CA THR A 33 -37.49 -5.83 17.67
C THR A 33 -37.05 -6.48 16.36
N GLN A 34 -36.15 -5.83 15.62
CA GLN A 34 -35.47 -6.52 14.52
C GLN A 34 -34.84 -7.79 15.11
N PRO A 35 -35.00 -8.96 14.47
CA PRO A 35 -34.28 -10.15 14.90
C PRO A 35 -32.79 -9.82 14.86
N ALA A 36 -32.08 -10.09 15.96
CA ALA A 36 -30.64 -9.88 15.99
C ALA A 36 -29.99 -10.63 14.82
N ALA A 37 -29.07 -9.97 14.11
CA ALA A 37 -28.38 -10.58 12.98
C ALA A 37 -27.77 -11.91 13.44
N ALA A 38 -28.07 -12.98 12.70
CA ALA A 38 -27.53 -14.30 13.02
C ALA A 38 -26.00 -14.23 12.96
N ALA A 39 -25.34 -14.60 14.04
CA ALA A 39 -23.88 -14.50 14.12
C ALA A 39 -23.23 -15.33 13.01
N THR A 40 -22.32 -14.71 12.25
CA THR A 40 -21.52 -15.42 11.27
C THR A 40 -20.60 -16.42 11.97
N THR A 41 -20.02 -17.35 11.21
CA THR A 41 -18.98 -18.25 11.73
C THR A 41 -17.71 -18.06 10.93
N ALA A 42 -16.59 -17.93 11.64
CA ALA A 42 -15.27 -17.76 11.07
C ALA A 42 -14.37 -18.90 11.53
N THR A 43 -13.50 -19.40 10.65
CA THR A 43 -12.43 -20.34 11.01
C THR A 43 -11.08 -19.74 10.66
N LEU A 44 -10.21 -19.67 11.67
CA LEU A 44 -8.84 -19.19 11.58
C LEU A 44 -7.87 -20.34 11.88
N THR A 45 -6.75 -20.40 11.16
CA THR A 45 -5.68 -21.38 11.43
C THR A 45 -4.33 -20.68 11.57
N VAL A 46 -3.58 -21.05 12.59
CA VAL A 46 -2.19 -20.61 12.83
C VAL A 46 -1.30 -21.84 12.88
N ASP A 47 -0.19 -21.83 12.14
CA ASP A 47 0.89 -22.80 12.33
C ASP A 47 1.94 -22.22 13.28
N ALA A 48 2.14 -22.86 14.43
CA ALA A 48 3.15 -22.45 15.41
C ALA A 48 4.60 -22.73 14.96
N ALA A 49 4.82 -23.59 13.96
CA ALA A 49 6.15 -23.98 13.51
C ALA A 49 6.72 -23.01 12.46
N THR A 50 5.94 -22.62 11.46
CA THR A 50 6.42 -21.79 10.34
C THR A 50 6.45 -20.32 10.71
N VAL A 51 7.63 -19.69 10.57
CA VAL A 51 7.86 -18.25 10.71
C VAL A 51 7.84 -17.59 9.33
N THR A 52 7.06 -16.52 9.18
CA THR A 52 6.88 -15.77 7.93
C THR A 52 7.55 -14.39 7.94
N GLY A 53 7.92 -13.88 9.11
CA GLY A 53 8.54 -12.56 9.26
C GLY A 53 8.92 -12.24 10.69
N THR A 54 9.11 -10.97 11.01
CA THR A 54 9.39 -10.48 12.38
C THR A 54 8.73 -9.12 12.58
N VAL A 55 8.09 -8.94 13.74
CA VAL A 55 7.48 -7.66 14.12
C VAL A 55 8.58 -6.61 14.29
N ASN A 56 8.60 -5.61 13.42
CA ASN A 56 9.53 -4.49 13.45
C ASN A 56 8.86 -3.15 13.81
N THR A 57 7.54 -3.16 14.06
CA THR A 57 6.74 -1.96 14.29
C THR A 57 6.70 -1.57 15.76
N THR A 58 7.20 -0.40 16.09
CA THR A 58 7.04 0.22 17.41
C THR A 58 5.71 0.98 17.49
N LEU A 59 4.89 0.66 18.49
CA LEU A 59 3.77 1.53 18.90
C LEU A 59 4.30 2.71 19.73
N SER A 60 3.79 3.89 19.39
CA SER A 60 4.19 5.21 19.89
C SER A 60 2.95 6.09 19.99
N THR A 61 3.07 7.24 20.66
CA THR A 61 2.00 8.25 20.71
C THR A 61 2.63 9.65 20.69
N GLN A 62 1.82 10.70 20.85
CA GLN A 62 2.31 12.08 20.78
C GLN A 62 1.65 13.03 21.77
N ILE A 63 2.28 14.18 21.98
CA ILE A 63 1.82 15.25 22.87
C ILE A 63 1.98 16.58 22.12
N VAL A 64 0.86 17.22 21.79
CA VAL A 64 0.84 18.58 21.19
C VAL A 64 0.92 19.64 22.30
N TRP A 65 0.20 19.47 23.40
CA TRP A 65 0.02 20.50 24.44
C TRP A 65 0.69 20.15 25.78
N PRO A 66 1.07 21.14 26.61
CA PRO A 66 1.64 20.93 27.94
C PRO A 66 0.58 20.56 29.00
N THR A 67 -0.28 19.59 28.69
CA THR A 67 -1.46 19.19 29.48
C THR A 67 -1.16 18.11 30.53
N ILE A 68 -0.09 17.32 30.35
CA ILE A 68 0.32 16.26 31.30
C ILE A 68 0.60 16.82 32.71
N PRO A 69 1.32 17.95 32.90
CA PRO A 69 1.46 18.63 34.17
C PRO A 69 0.22 19.49 34.48
N GLY A 70 -0.94 18.83 34.63
CA GLY A 70 -2.20 19.49 34.96
C GLY A 70 -3.40 18.53 35.01
N THR A 71 -3.52 17.65 34.01
CA THR A 71 -4.57 16.62 34.00
C THR A 71 -4.34 15.55 35.07
N PRO A 72 -5.35 15.20 35.89
CA PRO A 72 -5.25 14.14 36.89
C PRO A 72 -4.71 12.83 36.30
N ASN A 73 -3.80 12.16 37.02
CA ASN A 73 -3.21 10.87 36.64
C ASN A 73 -2.45 10.81 35.28
N ALA A 74 -2.38 11.88 34.48
CA ALA A 74 -1.86 11.82 33.11
C ALA A 74 -0.43 11.28 33.04
N GLN A 75 0.49 11.78 33.90
CA GLN A 75 1.85 11.26 33.99
C GLN A 75 1.87 9.78 34.40
N THR A 76 1.05 9.37 35.38
CA THR A 76 0.93 7.98 35.81
C THR A 76 0.44 7.07 34.66
N ARG A 77 -0.48 7.56 33.82
CA ARG A 77 -0.96 6.84 32.63
C ARG A 77 0.12 6.77 31.54
N LEU A 78 0.92 7.82 31.31
CA LEU A 78 2.04 7.74 30.36
C LEU A 78 3.11 6.74 30.83
N ASN A 79 3.48 6.80 32.12
CA ASN A 79 4.40 5.86 32.77
C ASN A 79 3.87 4.41 32.73
N THR A 80 2.55 4.21 32.78
CA THR A 80 1.92 2.88 32.72
C THR A 80 1.84 2.36 31.29
N LEU A 81 1.50 3.22 30.32
CA LEU A 81 1.51 2.89 28.90
C LEU A 81 2.92 2.45 28.47
N ALA A 82 3.94 3.17 28.94
CA ALA A 82 5.36 2.95 28.66
C ALA A 82 5.66 2.78 27.15
N PRO A 83 5.24 3.73 26.29
CA PRO A 83 5.59 3.68 24.88
C PRO A 83 7.10 3.86 24.71
N GLN A 84 7.69 3.23 23.68
CA GLN A 84 9.15 3.29 23.47
C GLN A 84 9.61 4.69 23.05
N MET A 85 8.80 5.36 22.24
CA MET A 85 8.97 6.76 21.86
C MET A 85 7.69 7.56 22.12
N VAL A 86 7.83 8.87 22.25
CA VAL A 86 6.72 9.83 22.19
C VAL A 86 7.15 11.00 21.33
N ARG A 87 6.28 11.40 20.39
CA ARG A 87 6.48 12.59 19.57
C ARG A 87 5.98 13.82 20.32
N ILE A 88 6.86 14.79 20.52
CA ILE A 88 6.50 16.13 21.00
C ILE A 88 6.29 16.95 19.75
N HIS A 89 5.07 17.46 19.58
CA HIS A 89 4.64 18.18 18.38
C HIS A 89 4.59 19.67 18.75
N ALA A 90 5.68 20.39 18.46
CA ALA A 90 5.90 21.74 18.98
C ALA A 90 5.53 22.82 17.96
N GLY A 91 4.41 23.51 18.22
CA GLY A 91 3.90 24.66 17.45
C GLY A 91 3.79 25.96 18.26
N THR A 92 3.06 26.91 17.71
CA THR A 92 2.85 28.27 18.26
C THR A 92 1.38 28.64 18.44
N ASP A 93 0.48 27.94 17.73
CA ASP A 93 -0.97 28.13 17.59
C ASP A 93 -1.79 27.84 18.85
N GLY A 94 -1.23 28.15 20.02
CA GLY A 94 -1.89 28.01 21.30
C GLY A 94 -3.06 28.97 21.46
N GLY A 95 -4.23 28.63 20.90
CA GLY A 95 -5.52 29.34 21.08
C GLY A 95 -6.01 29.43 22.54
N PHE A 96 -5.25 28.88 23.48
CA PHE A 96 -5.41 29.00 24.93
C PHE A 96 -4.18 29.62 25.64
N GLY A 97 -3.34 30.36 24.90
CA GLY A 97 -2.15 31.08 25.42
C GLY A 97 -0.90 30.22 25.62
N ASN A 98 -0.90 28.96 25.19
CA ASN A 98 0.18 28.00 25.42
C ASN A 98 1.08 27.84 24.19
N VAL A 99 1.98 28.79 23.96
CA VAL A 99 3.07 28.65 22.97
C VAL A 99 4.04 27.56 23.43
N VAL A 100 4.33 26.57 22.58
CA VAL A 100 5.29 25.48 22.90
C VAL A 100 6.71 25.84 22.46
N LEU A 101 6.87 26.46 21.29
CA LEU A 101 8.17 26.83 20.75
C LEU A 101 8.82 28.02 21.48
N PRO A 102 10.11 27.93 21.88
CA PRO A 102 10.81 29.00 22.58
C PRO A 102 11.21 30.13 21.63
N PHE A 103 11.00 31.40 21.99
CA PHE A 103 11.26 32.54 21.08
C PHE A 103 12.29 33.56 21.58
N ASN A 104 13.13 34.06 20.67
CA ASN A 104 13.70 35.41 20.71
C ASN A 104 14.10 35.82 19.28
N VAL A 105 13.12 36.22 18.47
CA VAL A 105 13.33 36.68 17.09
C VAL A 105 13.48 38.21 17.10
N ALA A 106 14.59 38.71 16.56
CA ALA A 106 14.91 40.14 16.66
C ALA A 106 14.15 40.97 15.61
N GLY A 107 13.21 41.80 16.06
CA GLY A 107 12.67 42.92 15.27
C GLY A 107 11.15 42.99 15.11
N LYS A 108 10.39 41.96 15.52
CA LYS A 108 8.92 41.98 15.56
C LYS A 108 8.38 41.88 16.99
N VAL A 109 7.11 42.24 17.15
CA VAL A 109 6.34 42.25 18.40
C VAL A 109 5.32 41.10 18.35
N LEU A 110 5.02 40.49 19.50
CA LEU A 110 3.98 39.45 19.60
C LEU A 110 2.57 40.07 19.50
N GLU A 111 1.57 39.25 19.19
CA GLU A 111 0.17 39.64 19.35
C GLU A 111 -0.09 40.15 20.77
N GLY A 112 -0.91 41.20 20.91
CA GLY A 112 -1.13 41.88 22.20
C GLY A 112 -0.04 42.88 22.63
N GLY A 113 1.01 43.10 21.82
CA GLY A 113 1.92 44.26 21.99
C GLY A 113 3.04 44.10 23.01
N GLY A 114 3.33 42.88 23.46
CA GLY A 114 4.41 42.60 24.43
C GLY A 114 5.82 42.83 23.87
N THR A 115 6.67 43.54 24.62
CA THR A 115 8.10 43.70 24.28
C THR A 115 8.88 42.39 24.40
N LYS A 116 9.92 42.24 23.56
CA LYS A 116 10.89 41.13 23.48
C LYS A 116 10.85 40.12 24.64
N GLN A 117 10.33 38.92 24.38
CA GLN A 117 10.59 37.78 25.26
C GLN A 117 12.03 37.26 25.04
N PRO A 118 12.74 36.86 26.10
CA PRO A 118 13.93 36.02 25.98
C PRO A 118 13.52 34.60 25.57
N TRP A 119 14.48 33.78 25.11
CA TRP A 119 14.26 32.36 24.82
C TRP A 119 13.71 31.63 26.06
N ASP A 120 12.40 31.46 26.17
CA ASP A 120 11.76 30.70 27.25
C ASP A 120 11.46 29.28 26.79
N PHE A 121 12.02 28.32 27.52
CA PHE A 121 11.92 26.88 27.23
C PHE A 121 10.97 26.18 28.21
N ALA A 122 10.40 26.87 29.20
CA ALA A 122 9.68 26.24 30.32
C ALA A 122 8.58 25.26 29.89
N VAL A 123 7.82 25.58 28.83
CA VAL A 123 6.77 24.72 28.28
C VAL A 123 7.34 23.45 27.67
N MET A 124 8.29 23.59 26.74
CA MET A 124 8.91 22.47 26.03
C MET A 124 9.77 21.59 26.95
N ASP A 125 10.51 22.20 27.89
CA ASP A 125 11.25 21.46 28.93
C ASP A 125 10.28 20.65 29.80
N SER A 126 9.09 21.18 30.13
CA SER A 126 8.06 20.43 30.86
C SER A 126 7.58 19.19 30.09
N MET A 127 7.32 19.32 28.79
CA MET A 127 6.93 18.20 27.93
C MET A 127 8.05 17.15 27.79
N VAL A 128 9.30 17.59 27.56
CA VAL A 128 10.47 16.70 27.50
C VAL A 128 10.68 15.98 28.84
N ASN A 129 10.55 16.68 29.98
CA ASN A 129 10.63 16.08 31.31
C ASN A 129 9.52 15.05 31.53
N SER A 130 8.28 15.32 31.11
CA SER A 130 7.18 14.34 31.19
C SER A 130 7.43 13.06 30.39
N VAL A 131 8.01 13.18 29.18
CA VAL A 131 8.40 12.01 28.36
C VAL A 131 9.56 11.25 29.02
N ARG A 132 10.58 11.97 29.53
CA ARG A 132 11.72 11.35 30.24
C ARG A 132 11.32 10.67 31.55
N ALA A 133 10.37 11.23 32.29
CA ALA A 133 9.84 10.65 33.52
C ALA A 133 9.05 9.34 33.32
N ALA A 134 8.58 9.08 32.08
CA ALA A 134 7.98 7.80 31.69
C ALA A 134 9.01 6.74 31.26
N GLY A 135 10.31 7.08 31.21
CA GLY A 135 11.38 6.23 30.68
C GLY A 135 11.47 6.22 29.15
N THR A 136 10.74 7.11 28.48
CA THR A 136 10.52 7.11 27.03
C THR A 136 11.55 7.98 26.28
N VAL A 137 11.73 7.72 24.99
CA VAL A 137 12.54 8.55 24.08
C VAL A 137 11.68 9.65 23.44
N PRO A 138 12.00 10.94 23.61
CA PRO A 138 11.33 12.01 22.87
C PRO A 138 11.81 12.03 21.41
N VAL A 139 10.85 12.11 20.49
CA VAL A 139 11.03 12.58 19.11
C VAL A 139 10.54 14.03 19.09
N MET A 140 11.38 14.99 18.73
CA MET A 140 11.00 16.41 18.68
C MET A 140 10.59 16.78 17.26
N ASN A 141 9.29 16.92 17.00
CA ASN A 141 8.77 17.57 15.81
C ASN A 141 8.67 19.08 16.06
N VAL A 142 9.17 19.89 15.12
CA VAL A 142 8.91 21.33 15.08
C VAL A 142 7.95 21.57 13.92
N ARG A 143 6.73 21.97 14.27
CA ARG A 143 5.54 21.93 13.41
C ARG A 143 5.70 22.77 12.14
N TYR A 144 6.09 24.03 12.34
CA TYR A 144 6.42 25.00 11.30
C TYR A 144 7.37 26.05 11.92
N ALA A 145 7.76 27.10 11.17
CA ALA A 145 8.63 28.13 11.72
C ALA A 145 7.91 29.09 12.71
N PRO A 146 8.60 29.66 13.71
CA PRO A 146 8.02 30.68 14.59
C PRO A 146 7.36 31.86 13.84
N ASP A 147 6.17 32.29 14.27
CA ASP A 147 5.36 33.39 13.69
C ASP A 147 6.15 34.67 13.36
N PRO A 148 7.09 35.14 14.20
CA PRO A 148 7.90 36.32 13.88
C PRO A 148 8.79 36.18 12.63
N MET A 149 8.91 34.97 12.07
CA MET A 149 9.58 34.69 10.80
C MET A 149 8.65 34.83 9.58
N TYR A 150 7.36 35.12 9.77
CA TYR A 150 6.37 35.30 8.69
C TYR A 150 6.06 36.77 8.42
N THR A 151 5.51 37.05 7.24
CA THR A 151 5.08 38.39 6.81
C THR A 151 3.75 38.84 7.43
N CYS A 152 2.90 37.91 7.88
CA CYS A 152 1.59 38.24 8.47
C CYS A 152 1.68 39.16 9.71
N THR A 153 0.59 39.89 9.98
CA THR A 153 0.61 41.11 10.80
C THR A 153 0.27 40.93 12.28
N GLY A 154 -0.04 39.71 12.72
CA GLY A 154 -0.32 39.42 14.13
C GLY A 154 -1.80 39.42 14.48
N ASN A 155 -2.62 38.80 13.63
CA ASN A 155 -3.75 38.00 14.07
C ASN A 155 -3.61 36.60 13.46
N PHE A 156 -3.90 35.55 14.23
CA PHE A 156 -4.12 34.19 13.72
C PHE A 156 -5.27 34.21 12.71
N GLY A 157 -4.94 34.25 11.41
CA GLY A 157 -5.88 34.58 10.34
C GLY A 157 -5.29 35.39 9.19
N ASP A 158 -4.32 36.27 9.48
CA ASP A 158 -3.73 37.20 8.50
C ASP A 158 -2.88 36.44 7.45
N PRO A 159 -3.09 36.62 6.13
CA PRO A 159 -2.30 35.93 5.11
C PRO A 159 -0.82 36.31 5.14
N GLY A 160 0.06 35.33 4.96
CA GLY A 160 1.51 35.55 5.03
C GLY A 160 2.36 34.43 4.45
N THR A 161 3.67 34.68 4.43
CA THR A 161 4.73 33.82 3.91
C THR A 161 5.98 33.95 4.78
N LEU A 162 6.90 32.98 4.71
CA LEU A 162 8.21 33.09 5.35
C LEU A 162 8.99 34.29 4.80
N ILE A 163 9.52 35.13 5.70
CA ILE A 163 10.36 36.30 5.35
C ILE A 163 11.67 35.83 4.70
N ASP A 164 12.29 34.78 5.25
CA ASP A 164 13.55 34.23 4.76
C ASP A 164 13.33 33.03 3.85
N GLN A 165 13.27 33.30 2.54
CA GLN A 165 13.17 32.29 1.48
C GLN A 165 14.48 31.48 1.26
N THR A 166 15.56 31.77 2.01
CA THR A 166 16.75 30.90 2.07
C THR A 166 16.65 29.86 3.19
N TYR A 167 15.63 29.98 4.05
CA TYR A 167 15.41 29.17 5.26
C TYR A 167 16.58 29.19 6.27
N GLY A 168 17.55 30.10 6.09
CA GLY A 168 18.75 30.21 6.92
C GLY A 168 18.45 30.56 8.38
N VAL A 169 17.49 31.46 8.62
CA VAL A 169 17.03 31.88 9.95
C VAL A 169 16.33 30.73 10.69
N PHE A 170 15.45 29.99 10.02
CA PHE A 170 14.82 28.78 10.58
C PHE A 170 15.87 27.69 10.85
N SER A 171 16.84 27.53 9.95
CA SER A 171 17.95 26.58 10.14
C SER A 171 18.82 26.92 11.36
N ASP A 172 19.08 28.21 11.64
CA ASP A 172 19.80 28.64 12.84
C ASP A 172 18.98 28.47 14.11
N TYR A 173 17.65 28.68 14.02
CA TYR A 173 16.71 28.42 15.10
C TYR A 173 16.71 26.94 15.50
N MET A 174 16.52 26.03 14.53
CA MET A 174 16.59 24.58 14.74
C MET A 174 17.95 24.14 15.29
N ALA A 175 19.06 24.69 14.78
CA ALA A 175 20.38 24.43 15.32
C ALA A 175 20.54 24.90 16.79
N ASN A 176 19.89 25.99 17.21
CA ASN A 176 19.88 26.43 18.60
C ASN A 176 19.02 25.52 19.51
N LEU A 177 17.93 24.93 19.01
CA LEU A 177 17.19 23.90 19.75
C LEU A 177 18.07 22.66 20.00
N VAL A 178 18.82 22.21 18.98
CA VAL A 178 19.78 21.11 19.13
C VAL A 178 20.88 21.50 20.12
N ARG A 179 21.43 22.72 20.07
CA ARG A 179 22.42 23.19 21.07
C ARG A 179 21.86 23.14 22.48
N TYR A 180 20.62 23.59 22.69
CA TYR A 180 20.02 23.64 24.02
C TYR A 180 19.86 22.25 24.66
N TYR A 181 19.39 21.23 23.92
CA TYR A 181 19.22 19.89 24.50
C TYR A 181 20.47 19.01 24.42
N ASN A 182 21.28 19.13 23.36
CA ASN A 182 22.35 18.17 23.08
C ASN A 182 23.75 18.68 23.46
N VAL A 183 23.93 20.01 23.54
CA VAL A 183 25.16 20.66 24.05
C VAL A 183 24.91 21.30 25.44
N GLY A 184 23.65 21.49 25.82
CA GLY A 184 23.23 22.03 27.12
C GLY A 184 23.27 23.57 27.21
N SER A 185 23.78 24.28 26.20
CA SER A 185 23.71 25.75 26.14
C SER A 185 24.01 26.31 24.74
N PHE A 186 23.65 27.58 24.51
CA PHE A 186 24.11 28.37 23.35
C PHE A 186 24.26 29.86 23.68
N ALA A 187 25.14 30.55 22.97
CA ALA A 187 25.31 32.00 23.06
C ALA A 187 24.17 32.73 22.33
N MET A 188 23.59 33.75 22.95
CA MET A 188 22.48 34.52 22.37
C MET A 188 23.02 35.70 21.52
N PRO A 189 22.44 36.00 20.33
CA PRO A 189 22.89 37.11 19.48
C PRO A 189 22.86 38.50 20.12
N GLN A 190 22.11 38.66 21.21
CA GLN A 190 21.96 39.92 21.96
C GLN A 190 22.91 39.98 23.19
N GLY A 191 23.83 39.01 23.32
CA GLY A 191 24.72 38.84 24.46
C GLY A 191 24.19 37.84 25.49
N GLY A 192 25.11 37.24 26.26
CA GLY A 192 24.79 36.21 27.26
C GLY A 192 24.63 34.80 26.68
N THR A 193 24.39 33.84 27.58
CA THR A 193 24.24 32.40 27.26
C THR A 193 22.90 31.91 27.76
N LYS A 194 22.15 31.18 26.93
CA LYS A 194 20.98 30.40 27.37
C LYS A 194 21.44 28.99 27.69
N THR A 195 21.23 28.55 28.93
CA THR A 195 21.64 27.24 29.45
C THR A 195 20.42 26.40 29.76
N ASN A 196 20.50 25.09 29.49
CA ASN A 196 19.52 24.09 29.88
C ASN A 196 19.75 23.69 31.35
N PRO A 197 18.74 23.80 32.25
CA PRO A 197 18.89 23.39 33.65
C PRO A 197 19.26 21.91 33.84
N ALA A 198 18.89 21.04 32.90
CA ALA A 198 19.25 19.62 32.88
C ALA A 198 20.59 19.33 32.19
N GLY A 199 21.31 20.35 31.70
CA GLY A 199 22.50 20.20 30.87
C GLY A 199 22.19 19.36 29.63
N THR A 200 22.87 18.22 29.49
CA THR A 200 22.65 17.23 28.42
C THR A 200 21.87 15.99 28.87
N ALA A 201 21.38 15.93 30.12
CA ALA A 201 20.63 14.77 30.62
C ALA A 201 19.32 14.52 29.84
N ASN A 202 18.72 15.60 29.32
CA ASN A 202 17.53 15.59 28.48
C ASN A 202 17.82 15.54 26.96
N ARG A 203 19.05 15.20 26.54
CA ARG A 203 19.45 15.15 25.12
C ARG A 203 18.40 14.48 24.23
N ILE A 204 18.08 15.11 23.09
CA ILE A 204 17.09 14.61 22.13
C ILE A 204 17.81 13.96 20.95
N THR A 205 17.53 12.67 20.72
CA THR A 205 18.16 11.91 19.64
C THR A 205 17.42 12.10 18.31
N TRP A 206 16.08 12.02 18.31
CA TRP A 206 15.27 12.06 17.10
C TRP A 206 14.59 13.41 16.92
N TRP A 207 14.73 13.99 15.74
CA TRP A 207 14.18 15.29 15.37
C TRP A 207 13.45 15.17 14.04
N GLU A 208 12.24 15.70 13.97
CA GLU A 208 11.46 15.79 12.74
C GLU A 208 11.39 17.25 12.28
N ILE A 209 11.63 17.46 10.98
CA ILE A 209 11.73 18.79 10.37
C ILE A 209 10.43 19.10 9.62
N TRP A 210 9.66 20.05 10.16
CA TRP A 210 8.32 20.44 9.69
C TRP A 210 7.24 19.37 9.96
N ASN A 211 5.98 19.77 9.79
CA ASN A 211 4.78 18.95 9.81
C ASN A 211 3.92 19.35 8.61
N GLU A 212 3.34 18.38 7.90
CA GLU A 212 2.40 18.59 6.77
C GLU A 212 2.75 19.77 5.83
N PRO A 213 3.92 19.76 5.17
CA PRO A 213 4.35 20.84 4.28
C PRO A 213 3.40 21.05 3.08
N ASP A 214 2.58 20.04 2.78
CA ASP A 214 1.52 19.98 1.78
C ASP A 214 0.18 20.58 2.23
N TYR A 215 -0.04 20.86 3.52
CA TYR A 215 -1.34 21.27 4.06
C TYR A 215 -1.42 22.78 4.32
N PRO A 216 -2.37 23.52 3.70
CA PRO A 216 -2.41 25.00 3.74
C PRO A 216 -2.76 25.59 5.11
N TRP A 217 -3.22 24.74 6.04
CA TRP A 217 -3.53 25.13 7.42
C TRP A 217 -2.36 24.91 8.38
N GLU A 218 -1.21 24.41 7.91
CA GLU A 218 -0.07 24.05 8.76
C GLU A 218 1.01 25.15 8.82
N ASN A 219 0.58 26.34 9.22
CA ASN A 219 1.41 27.52 9.44
C ASN A 219 0.67 28.51 10.37
N PRO A 220 1.31 29.57 10.91
CA PRO A 220 0.66 30.48 11.86
C PRO A 220 -0.16 31.62 11.21
N CYS A 221 -0.24 31.69 9.88
CA CYS A 221 -0.89 32.79 9.13
C CYS A 221 -2.27 32.38 8.55
N THR A 222 -3.06 31.61 9.31
CA THR A 222 -4.16 30.78 8.77
C THR A 222 -5.57 31.31 9.00
N GLY A 223 -6.21 31.84 7.95
CA GLY A 223 -7.59 32.38 8.03
C GLY A 223 -8.62 31.84 7.05
N ASP A 224 -8.22 31.44 5.84
CA ASP A 224 -9.15 31.16 4.72
C ASP A 224 -8.79 29.95 3.83
N GLY A 225 -7.69 29.25 4.13
CA GLY A 225 -7.24 28.08 3.37
C GLY A 225 -6.59 28.39 2.01
N THR A 226 -6.37 29.66 1.66
CA THR A 226 -5.73 30.07 0.39
C THR A 226 -4.19 30.17 0.48
N HIS A 227 -3.62 29.81 1.62
CA HIS A 227 -2.21 30.07 1.96
C HIS A 227 -1.23 29.15 1.19
N PRO A 228 -0.06 29.66 0.79
CA PRO A 228 0.90 28.89 0.00
C PRO A 228 1.63 27.84 0.83
N ILE A 229 1.37 26.57 0.48
CA ILE A 229 2.07 25.38 0.99
C ILE A 229 3.56 25.38 0.59
N LEU A 230 4.40 24.63 1.33
CA LEU A 230 5.80 24.42 0.95
C LEU A 230 5.88 23.28 -0.07
N ASN A 231 5.86 23.61 -1.36
CA ASN A 231 5.96 22.60 -2.42
C ASN A 231 7.22 21.71 -2.28
N PRO A 232 7.28 20.52 -2.90
CA PRO A 232 8.38 19.57 -2.69
C PRO A 232 9.79 20.16 -2.87
N SER A 233 9.99 21.07 -3.83
CA SER A 233 11.28 21.73 -4.06
C SER A 233 11.62 22.75 -2.97
N GLN A 234 10.62 23.48 -2.46
CA GLN A 234 10.76 24.38 -1.32
C GLN A 234 11.05 23.60 -0.03
N TYR A 235 10.35 22.49 0.20
CA TYR A 235 10.61 21.61 1.34
C TYR A 235 12.05 21.06 1.31
N VAL A 236 12.53 20.57 0.17
CA VAL A 236 13.92 20.09 0.02
C VAL A 236 14.95 21.20 0.25
N ALA A 237 14.68 22.43 -0.21
CA ALA A 237 15.57 23.57 0.06
C ALA A 237 15.64 23.88 1.57
N LEU A 238 14.49 23.91 2.25
CA LEU A 238 14.39 24.06 3.71
C LEU A 238 15.12 22.93 4.44
N TRP A 239 14.90 21.67 4.02
CA TRP A 239 15.56 20.49 4.59
C TRP A 239 17.08 20.58 4.47
N ASN A 240 17.59 20.86 3.27
CA ASN A 240 19.03 20.90 3.01
C ASN A 240 19.73 22.01 3.82
N ALA A 241 19.10 23.16 4.01
CA ALA A 241 19.61 24.20 4.90
C ALA A 241 19.56 23.76 6.39
N THR A 242 18.41 23.21 6.81
CA THR A 242 18.12 22.89 8.22
C THR A 242 18.92 21.69 8.74
N ALA A 243 18.85 20.56 8.04
CA ALA A 243 19.56 19.32 8.38
C ALA A 243 21.08 19.54 8.49
N THR A 244 21.65 20.35 7.59
CA THR A 244 23.07 20.71 7.60
C THR A 244 23.45 21.48 8.86
N LYS A 245 22.70 22.53 9.24
CA LYS A 245 23.00 23.30 10.46
C LYS A 245 22.76 22.49 11.74
N MET A 246 21.78 21.59 11.76
CA MET A 246 21.51 20.70 12.91
C MET A 246 22.61 19.65 13.11
N LYS A 247 23.00 18.90 12.06
CA LYS A 247 24.06 17.88 12.14
C LYS A 247 25.45 18.50 12.37
N ALA A 248 25.65 19.78 12.02
CA ALA A 248 26.86 20.54 12.37
C ALA A 248 26.95 20.91 13.87
N VAL A 249 25.86 20.81 14.63
CA VAL A 249 25.86 20.95 16.11
C VAL A 249 26.11 19.61 16.78
N ASP A 250 25.36 18.58 16.37
CA ASP A 250 25.50 17.22 16.87
C ASP A 250 25.27 16.23 15.72
N PRO A 251 26.33 15.61 15.15
CA PRO A 251 26.19 14.70 14.02
C PRO A 251 25.53 13.36 14.42
N THR A 252 25.35 13.09 15.72
CA THR A 252 24.76 11.86 16.26
C THR A 252 23.26 11.96 16.52
N ILE A 253 22.61 13.06 16.12
CA ILE A 253 21.15 13.12 16.01
C ILE A 253 20.64 12.29 14.83
N LYS A 254 19.35 12.01 14.85
CA LYS A 254 18.59 11.29 13.83
C LYS A 254 17.48 12.19 13.30
N LEU A 255 17.36 12.30 11.98
CA LEU A 255 16.40 13.20 11.32
C LEU A 255 15.24 12.43 10.68
N VAL A 256 14.04 13.01 10.77
CA VAL A 256 12.79 12.44 10.27
C VAL A 256 12.05 13.48 9.42
N GLY A 257 11.32 13.03 8.39
CA GLY A 257 10.52 13.84 7.46
C GLY A 257 10.13 13.01 6.22
N PRO A 258 9.28 13.50 5.31
CA PRO A 258 8.74 14.87 5.25
C PRO A 258 7.41 15.10 5.99
N ALA A 259 6.82 14.09 6.63
CA ALA A 259 5.57 14.18 7.40
C ALA A 259 4.34 14.79 6.67
N PRO A 260 4.04 14.46 5.39
CA PRO A 260 2.89 15.02 4.67
C PRO A 260 1.53 14.49 5.16
N SER A 261 0.50 15.32 5.01
CA SER A 261 -0.85 15.18 5.60
C SER A 261 -1.68 14.00 5.08
N ASN A 262 -1.51 13.66 3.80
CA ASN A 262 -2.41 12.77 3.05
C ASN A 262 -3.88 13.29 2.99
N HIS A 263 -4.09 14.62 2.98
CA HIS A 263 -5.43 15.23 2.97
C HIS A 263 -6.15 15.11 1.60
N PRO A 264 -7.39 14.58 1.51
CA PRO A 264 -8.03 14.25 0.23
C PRO A 264 -8.35 15.45 -0.68
N SER A 265 -8.56 16.65 -0.13
CA SER A 265 -8.80 17.83 -0.98
C SER A 265 -7.58 18.28 -1.79
N LEU A 266 -6.46 17.55 -1.68
CA LEU A 266 -5.20 17.77 -2.40
C LEU A 266 -4.95 16.69 -3.48
N GLU A 267 -5.98 15.90 -3.83
CA GLU A 267 -6.00 14.95 -4.97
C GLU A 267 -5.54 15.55 -6.32
N ALA A 268 -5.46 16.89 -6.44
CA ALA A 268 -4.86 17.58 -7.58
C ALA A 268 -3.32 17.43 -7.71
N GLY A 269 -2.62 16.87 -6.70
CA GLY A 269 -1.23 16.40 -6.82
C GLY A 269 -0.24 17.01 -5.83
N ASN A 270 -0.26 16.55 -4.58
CA ASN A 270 0.82 16.74 -3.58
C ASN A 270 0.83 15.54 -2.59
N TYR A 271 0.98 14.32 -3.09
CA TYR A 271 1.05 13.12 -2.24
C TYR A 271 2.49 12.91 -1.73
N PRO A 272 2.75 12.02 -0.75
CA PRO A 272 4.12 11.63 -0.36
C PRO A 272 4.99 11.14 -1.53
N VAL A 273 4.39 10.78 -2.67
CA VAL A 273 5.07 10.44 -3.94
C VAL A 273 5.87 11.60 -4.56
N ASP A 274 5.58 12.84 -4.19
CA ASP A 274 6.32 14.01 -4.69
C ASP A 274 7.41 14.42 -3.68
N TYR A 275 7.08 14.41 -2.38
CA TYR A 275 7.99 14.82 -1.31
C TYR A 275 9.07 13.77 -1.00
N VAL A 276 8.69 12.50 -0.80
CA VAL A 276 9.63 11.45 -0.38
C VAL A 276 10.68 11.15 -1.46
N PRO A 277 10.33 10.97 -2.75
CA PRO A 277 11.32 10.64 -3.77
C PRO A 277 12.23 11.82 -4.11
N LEU A 278 11.70 13.05 -4.14
CA LEU A 278 12.52 14.24 -4.35
C LEU A 278 13.49 14.44 -3.18
N LEU A 279 13.01 14.31 -1.93
CA LEU A 279 13.86 14.36 -0.74
C LEU A 279 14.96 13.29 -0.76
N LEU A 280 14.62 12.03 -1.03
CA LEU A 280 15.59 10.93 -1.03
C LEU A 280 16.58 10.97 -2.20
N SER A 281 16.23 11.63 -3.32
CA SER A 281 17.13 11.78 -4.48
C SER A 281 18.01 13.05 -4.40
N THR A 282 17.56 14.12 -3.75
CA THR A 282 18.23 15.43 -3.78
C THR A 282 18.66 16.00 -2.41
N ALA A 283 18.35 15.34 -1.29
CA ALA A 283 18.86 15.73 0.02
C ALA A 283 20.36 15.43 0.17
N THR A 284 21.14 16.45 0.53
CA THR A 284 22.57 16.37 0.89
C THR A 284 22.79 15.51 2.14
N ILE A 285 21.85 15.55 3.08
CA ILE A 285 21.78 14.68 4.25
C ILE A 285 20.43 13.98 4.20
N LYS A 286 20.40 12.68 3.91
CA LYS A 286 19.15 11.92 3.83
C LYS A 286 18.51 11.77 5.23
N PRO A 287 17.17 11.67 5.32
CA PRO A 287 16.50 11.30 6.56
C PRO A 287 17.00 9.96 7.10
N ASP A 288 17.07 9.86 8.43
CA ASP A 288 17.37 8.60 9.14
C ASP A 288 16.10 7.72 9.30
N ALA A 289 14.91 8.29 9.13
CA ALA A 289 13.63 7.60 8.91
C ALA A 289 12.71 8.48 8.05
N VAL A 290 11.93 7.90 7.13
CA VAL A 290 10.94 8.64 6.34
C VAL A 290 9.57 8.60 7.00
N SER A 291 8.87 9.73 7.02
CA SER A 291 7.57 9.87 7.69
C SER A 291 6.44 10.37 6.80
N PHE A 292 5.22 9.97 7.14
CA PHE A 292 3.95 10.39 6.53
C PHE A 292 2.80 10.27 7.54
N HIS A 293 1.69 10.96 7.31
CA HIS A 293 0.48 10.88 8.14
C HIS A 293 -0.62 10.05 7.47
N GLY A 294 -1.57 9.60 8.28
CA GLY A 294 -2.61 8.72 7.79
C GLY A 294 -3.72 8.46 8.80
N TYR A 295 -4.89 9.05 8.56
CA TYR A 295 -6.09 8.86 9.35
C TYR A 295 -7.06 7.90 8.65
N GLY A 296 -8.01 7.32 9.38
CA GLY A 296 -9.09 6.50 8.84
C GLY A 296 -10.26 7.29 8.24
N GLY A 297 -10.14 8.61 8.19
CA GLY A 297 -11.20 9.54 7.77
C GLY A 297 -10.83 10.98 8.12
N TRP A 298 -11.67 11.92 7.70
CA TRP A 298 -11.49 13.36 7.89
C TRP A 298 -12.78 14.12 8.23
N ASP A 299 -13.93 13.43 8.21
CA ASP A 299 -15.23 13.97 8.59
C ASP A 299 -15.99 12.93 9.41
N ASN A 300 -16.42 13.29 10.62
CA ASN A 300 -17.23 12.42 11.46
C ASN A 300 -18.56 11.98 10.81
N THR A 301 -19.07 12.59 9.73
CA THR A 301 -20.23 12.05 9.00
C THR A 301 -19.94 10.71 8.30
N GLN A 302 -18.69 10.45 7.93
CA GLN A 302 -18.27 9.29 7.12
C GLN A 302 -18.71 7.94 7.72
N GLY A 303 -19.12 7.01 6.85
CA GLY A 303 -19.65 5.69 7.23
C GLY A 303 -18.56 4.69 7.59
N ASP A 304 -18.88 3.73 8.46
CA ASP A 304 -17.93 2.77 9.03
C ASP A 304 -17.10 1.99 8.00
N ARG A 305 -17.74 1.51 6.92
CA ARG A 305 -17.04 0.79 5.85
C ARG A 305 -15.98 1.64 5.15
N LEU A 306 -16.21 2.96 5.05
CA LEU A 306 -15.22 3.89 4.50
C LEU A 306 -13.94 3.89 5.35
N LEU A 307 -14.05 3.77 6.67
CA LEU A 307 -12.87 3.89 7.55
C LEU A 307 -12.02 2.60 7.53
N PHE A 308 -12.59 1.47 7.14
CA PHE A 308 -11.90 0.18 7.00
C PHE A 308 -11.44 -0.12 5.56
N ASP A 309 -12.36 -0.01 4.58
CA ASP A 309 -12.18 -0.45 3.19
C ASP A 309 -12.18 0.73 2.17
N GLY A 310 -12.49 1.94 2.63
CA GLY A 310 -12.56 3.14 1.81
C GLY A 310 -13.83 3.28 0.95
N SER A 311 -13.77 4.21 -0.01
CA SER A 311 -14.76 4.36 -1.08
C SER A 311 -14.32 3.61 -2.33
N GLY A 312 -15.30 3.10 -3.09
CA GLY A 312 -15.10 2.39 -4.36
C GLY A 312 -14.67 3.27 -5.55
N GLY A 313 -13.93 4.35 -5.32
CA GLY A 313 -13.29 5.17 -6.36
C GLY A 313 -11.76 5.06 -6.27
N GLY A 314 -11.04 5.26 -7.38
CA GLY A 314 -9.60 4.99 -7.50
C GLY A 314 -8.62 5.93 -6.80
N GLY A 315 -9.08 6.79 -5.87
CA GLY A 315 -8.18 7.62 -5.06
C GLY A 315 -7.32 6.81 -4.09
N ILE A 316 -6.13 7.31 -3.76
CA ILE A 316 -5.30 6.78 -2.67
C ILE A 316 -6.00 7.08 -1.34
N LYS A 317 -6.33 6.02 -0.59
CA LYS A 317 -7.38 6.08 0.43
C LYS A 317 -6.85 6.36 1.84
N ALA A 318 -7.67 7.04 2.64
CA ALA A 318 -7.46 7.28 4.06
C ALA A 318 -8.22 6.21 4.89
N ASP A 319 -7.82 4.94 4.76
CA ASP A 319 -8.37 3.78 5.45
C ASP A 319 -7.26 2.74 5.73
N VAL A 320 -7.58 1.60 6.35
CA VAL A 320 -6.56 0.60 6.76
C VAL A 320 -5.74 0.09 5.57
N ASP A 321 -6.38 -0.25 4.45
CA ASP A 321 -5.73 -0.82 3.27
C ASP A 321 -5.09 0.28 2.41
N GLY A 322 -5.72 1.45 2.29
CA GLY A 322 -5.14 2.64 1.66
C GLY A 322 -3.84 3.10 2.32
N LEU A 323 -3.80 3.14 3.65
CA LEU A 323 -2.58 3.45 4.41
C LEU A 323 -1.52 2.34 4.24
N ALA A 324 -1.91 1.07 4.15
CA ALA A 324 -0.97 -0.03 3.86
C ALA A 324 -0.36 0.08 2.44
N ASN A 325 -1.13 0.58 1.48
CA ASN A 325 -0.67 0.89 0.13
C ASN A 325 0.29 2.09 0.13
N ILE A 326 -0.03 3.20 0.83
CA ILE A 326 0.89 4.34 0.99
C ILE A 326 2.20 3.89 1.66
N LYS A 327 2.12 3.12 2.75
CA LYS A 327 3.29 2.54 3.42
C LYS A 327 4.15 1.72 2.46
N SER A 328 3.53 0.97 1.55
CA SER A 328 4.24 0.16 0.55
C SER A 328 4.90 1.01 -0.52
N LEU A 329 4.22 2.06 -1.00
CA LEU A 329 4.75 3.03 -1.96
C LEU A 329 5.91 3.87 -1.38
N VAL A 330 5.78 4.36 -0.15
CA VAL A 330 6.88 5.06 0.56
C VAL A 330 8.09 4.13 0.76
N ALA A 331 7.87 2.86 1.09
CA ALA A 331 8.95 1.87 1.24
C ALA A 331 9.65 1.52 -0.08
N GLN A 332 8.96 1.61 -1.23
CA GLN A 332 9.56 1.41 -2.56
C GLN A 332 10.58 2.50 -2.88
N TYR A 333 10.27 3.76 -2.55
CA TYR A 333 11.18 4.89 -2.73
C TYR A 333 12.29 4.96 -1.67
N ALA A 334 12.08 4.35 -0.50
CA ALA A 334 12.96 4.41 0.66
C ALA A 334 13.59 3.05 1.05
N PRO A 335 14.21 2.28 0.11
CA PRO A 335 14.67 0.92 0.38
C PRO A 335 15.74 0.88 1.49
N GLY A 336 15.45 0.15 2.56
CA GLY A 336 16.31 0.03 3.73
C GLY A 336 16.23 1.20 4.74
N THR A 337 15.46 2.25 4.44
CA THR A 337 15.18 3.34 5.38
C THR A 337 13.93 3.01 6.21
N PRO A 338 13.94 3.19 7.54
CA PRO A 338 12.73 3.01 8.36
C PRO A 338 11.58 3.91 7.90
N VAL A 339 10.37 3.36 7.83
CA VAL A 339 9.14 4.09 7.46
C VAL A 339 8.26 4.26 8.68
N TRP A 340 7.89 5.50 9.00
CA TRP A 340 7.13 5.89 10.19
C TRP A 340 5.79 6.52 9.80
N LEU A 341 4.70 6.04 10.39
CA LEU A 341 3.40 6.70 10.37
C LEU A 341 3.38 7.66 11.57
N THR A 342 3.66 8.94 11.33
CA THR A 342 3.94 9.92 12.42
C THR A 342 2.71 10.60 13.00
N GLU A 343 1.56 10.45 12.35
CA GLU A 343 0.24 10.72 12.93
C GLU A 343 -0.80 9.75 12.37
N THR A 344 -1.67 9.22 13.26
CA THR A 344 -2.82 8.41 12.85
C THR A 344 -3.92 8.38 13.92
N ASN A 345 -5.19 8.38 13.50
CA ASN A 345 -6.37 8.06 14.29
C ASN A 345 -7.53 7.65 13.35
N VAL A 346 -8.64 7.15 13.92
CA VAL A 346 -9.89 6.76 13.22
C VAL A 346 -10.45 7.89 12.34
N SER A 347 -10.26 9.15 12.73
CA SER A 347 -10.58 10.34 11.94
C SER A 347 -9.64 11.49 12.31
N ALA A 348 -9.35 12.36 11.34
CA ALA A 348 -8.66 13.63 11.55
C ALA A 348 -9.59 14.75 12.08
N ASP A 349 -10.92 14.57 11.98
CA ASP A 349 -11.90 15.55 12.46
C ASP A 349 -11.74 15.75 13.99
N PRO A 350 -11.42 16.97 14.49
CA PRO A 350 -11.25 17.25 15.92
C PRO A 350 -12.58 17.37 16.68
N GLY A 351 -13.72 17.47 15.99
CA GLY A 351 -15.04 17.44 16.58
C GLY A 351 -15.35 16.09 17.24
N LEU A 352 -16.16 16.08 18.30
CA LEU A 352 -16.57 14.83 18.95
C LEU A 352 -17.53 14.03 18.04
N ASP A 353 -17.13 12.84 17.57
CA ASP A 353 -18.02 11.94 16.84
C ASP A 353 -19.29 11.64 17.65
N PRO A 354 -20.51 11.96 17.15
CA PRO A 354 -21.75 11.56 17.79
C PRO A 354 -21.90 10.05 17.96
N ALA A 355 -21.26 9.26 17.09
CA ALA A 355 -21.20 7.80 17.15
C ALA A 355 -20.02 7.27 18.00
N GLN A 356 -19.20 8.17 18.57
CA GLN A 356 -18.14 7.90 19.55
C GLN A 356 -17.03 6.94 19.10
N ARG A 357 -16.85 6.74 17.79
CA ARG A 357 -16.06 5.63 17.24
C ARG A 357 -14.59 5.67 17.65
N ALA A 358 -14.00 6.86 17.71
CA ALA A 358 -12.57 7.03 18.01
C ALA A 358 -12.15 6.59 19.42
N TRP A 359 -13.08 6.48 20.39
CA TRP A 359 -12.77 6.04 21.77
C TRP A 359 -13.53 4.79 22.25
N ASN A 360 -14.36 4.17 21.41
CA ASN A 360 -15.14 2.98 21.72
C ASN A 360 -14.58 1.70 21.05
N GLN A 361 -15.38 0.63 21.00
CA GLN A 361 -15.00 -0.66 20.42
C GLN A 361 -14.66 -0.60 18.92
N PHE A 362 -15.14 0.41 18.19
CA PHE A 362 -14.75 0.68 16.80
C PHE A 362 -13.25 0.97 16.70
N SER A 363 -12.74 1.90 17.53
CA SER A 363 -11.30 2.22 17.62
C SER A 363 -10.43 1.04 18.08
N ALA A 364 -11.03 0.07 18.79
CA ALA A 364 -10.40 -1.21 19.09
C ALA A 364 -10.11 -1.99 17.81
N ALA A 365 -11.16 -2.27 17.03
CA ALA A 365 -11.07 -3.03 15.78
C ALA A 365 -10.23 -2.28 14.74
N TRP A 366 -10.54 -1.00 14.48
CA TRP A 366 -9.83 -0.15 13.50
C TRP A 366 -8.33 -0.05 13.78
N GLY A 367 -7.94 0.30 15.01
CA GLY A 367 -6.52 0.40 15.35
C GLY A 367 -5.79 -0.95 15.42
N ALA A 368 -6.52 -2.03 15.73
CA ALA A 368 -5.96 -3.38 15.65
C ALA A 368 -5.73 -3.82 14.19
N SER A 369 -6.65 -3.49 13.28
CA SER A 369 -6.53 -3.77 11.84
C SER A 369 -5.41 -2.95 11.23
N LEU A 370 -5.32 -1.66 11.55
CA LEU A 370 -4.17 -0.81 11.19
C LEU A 370 -2.85 -1.42 11.70
N PHE A 371 -2.77 -1.79 12.99
CA PHE A 371 -1.56 -2.42 13.54
C PHE A 371 -1.22 -3.73 12.81
N ARG A 372 -2.20 -4.59 12.55
CA ARG A 372 -2.03 -5.86 11.81
C ARG A 372 -1.52 -5.62 10.39
N ALA A 373 -2.13 -4.69 9.65
CA ALA A 373 -1.73 -4.34 8.28
C ALA A 373 -0.31 -3.75 8.25
N MET A 374 0.01 -2.85 9.18
CA MET A 374 1.33 -2.20 9.25
C MET A 374 2.45 -3.12 9.72
N VAL A 375 2.17 -4.06 10.63
CA VAL A 375 3.12 -5.10 11.04
C VAL A 375 3.44 -6.05 9.89
N VAL A 376 2.42 -6.54 9.18
CA VAL A 376 2.60 -7.43 8.01
C VAL A 376 3.28 -6.68 6.87
N GLY A 377 2.93 -5.40 6.66
CA GLY A 377 3.58 -4.52 5.68
C GLY A 377 5.00 -4.09 6.05
N GLY A 378 5.48 -4.33 7.28
CA GLY A 378 6.83 -3.99 7.72
C GLY A 378 7.07 -2.50 7.99
N LEU A 379 6.05 -1.76 8.43
CA LEU A 379 6.22 -0.39 8.95
C LEU A 379 7.09 -0.41 10.23
N SER A 380 7.91 0.62 10.44
CA SER A 380 8.83 0.68 11.59
C SER A 380 8.23 1.37 12.83
N MET A 381 7.33 2.34 12.66
CA MET A 381 6.71 3.05 13.79
C MET A 381 5.30 3.55 13.47
N ILE A 382 4.40 3.49 14.46
CA ILE A 382 3.07 4.11 14.43
C ILE A 382 2.97 5.07 15.62
N HIS A 383 2.73 6.35 15.36
CA HIS A 383 2.38 7.34 16.37
C HIS A 383 0.86 7.56 16.37
N GLN A 384 0.16 6.98 17.36
CA GLN A 384 -1.24 7.31 17.59
C GLN A 384 -1.36 8.78 17.97
N PHE A 385 -2.05 9.57 17.13
CA PHE A 385 -2.50 10.92 17.44
C PHE A 385 -3.70 10.82 18.36
N GLN A 386 -3.68 11.30 19.60
CA GLN A 386 -2.54 11.70 20.43
C GLN A 386 -2.79 11.22 21.87
N PHE A 387 -1.87 11.49 22.80
CA PHE A 387 -1.99 10.99 24.17
C PHE A 387 -3.13 11.68 24.94
N LEU A 388 -3.19 13.02 24.92
CA LEU A 388 -4.01 13.83 25.83
C LEU A 388 -4.42 15.17 25.20
N GLU A 389 -5.69 15.27 24.77
CA GLU A 389 -6.30 16.52 24.28
C GLU A 389 -7.83 16.49 24.38
N SER A 390 -8.47 15.58 23.65
CA SER A 390 -9.92 15.41 23.57
C SER A 390 -10.31 13.93 23.69
N LYS A 391 -11.61 13.57 23.68
CA LYS A 391 -12.01 12.16 23.55
C LYS A 391 -11.91 11.64 22.13
N GLN A 392 -12.14 12.52 21.15
CA GLN A 392 -12.00 12.23 19.73
C GLN A 392 -10.56 11.81 19.38
N LEU A 393 -9.59 12.56 19.89
CA LEU A 393 -8.19 12.40 19.50
C LEU A 393 -7.33 11.76 20.60
N GLY A 394 -7.72 11.82 21.89
CA GLY A 394 -6.89 11.34 22.99
C GLY A 394 -6.88 9.82 23.22
N LEU A 395 -5.84 9.34 23.90
CA LEU A 395 -5.80 8.03 24.55
C LEU A 395 -6.41 8.05 25.96
N ILE A 396 -6.42 9.21 26.63
CA ILE A 396 -7.04 9.39 27.95
C ILE A 396 -8.04 10.55 27.95
N ASP A 397 -9.07 10.45 28.79
CA ASP A 397 -10.03 11.53 29.05
C ASP A 397 -9.29 12.75 29.64
N PRO A 398 -9.34 13.94 28.98
CA PRO A 398 -8.55 15.10 29.38
C PRO A 398 -9.01 15.74 30.70
N THR A 399 -10.26 15.48 31.11
CA THR A 399 -10.86 16.01 32.33
C THR A 399 -10.65 15.05 33.50
N ALA A 400 -10.80 13.74 33.26
CA ALA A 400 -10.79 12.72 34.31
C ALA A 400 -9.46 11.95 34.47
N GLY A 401 -8.60 11.91 33.45
CA GLY A 401 -7.41 11.06 33.42
C GLY A 401 -7.71 9.56 33.29
N THR A 402 -8.96 9.21 32.98
CA THR A 402 -9.41 7.83 32.75
C THR A 402 -8.95 7.37 31.36
N PRO A 403 -8.37 6.17 31.21
CA PRO A 403 -8.09 5.60 29.90
C PRO A 403 -9.33 5.51 29.03
N LEU A 404 -9.17 5.76 27.74
CA LEU A 404 -10.15 5.40 26.71
C LEU A 404 -9.84 3.98 26.20
N LEU A 405 -10.74 3.38 25.43
CA LEU A 405 -10.52 2.01 24.93
C LEU A 405 -9.22 1.87 24.08
N PRO A 406 -8.86 2.79 23.15
CA PRO A 406 -7.59 2.71 22.42
C PRO A 406 -6.32 2.71 23.30
N TYR A 407 -6.34 3.28 24.52
CA TYR A 407 -5.20 3.18 25.44
C TYR A 407 -4.90 1.71 25.79
N TRP A 408 -5.94 0.90 26.02
CA TRP A 408 -5.78 -0.50 26.36
C TRP A 408 -5.42 -1.36 25.15
N ARG A 409 -5.92 -1.00 23.96
CA ARG A 409 -5.46 -1.54 22.68
C ARG A 409 -3.93 -1.39 22.56
N ASP A 410 -3.42 -0.17 22.65
CA ASP A 410 -1.98 0.09 22.43
C ASP A 410 -1.11 -0.45 23.58
N TYR A 411 -1.59 -0.38 24.83
CA TYR A 411 -0.95 -1.00 25.99
C TYR A 411 -0.74 -2.50 25.80
N TYR A 412 -1.74 -3.24 25.32
CA TYR A 412 -1.62 -4.68 25.15
C TYR A 412 -0.96 -5.09 23.83
N LEU A 413 -1.24 -4.42 22.70
CA LEU A 413 -0.57 -4.72 21.43
C LEU A 413 0.96 -4.62 21.54
N SER A 414 1.47 -3.55 22.13
CA SER A 414 2.90 -3.34 22.37
C SER A 414 3.56 -4.40 23.28
N ARG A 415 2.77 -5.06 24.13
CA ARG A 415 3.23 -6.09 25.08
C ARG A 415 3.05 -7.51 24.57
N TYR A 416 2.06 -7.76 23.71
CA TYR A 416 1.83 -9.02 23.04
C TYR A 416 2.77 -9.18 21.83
N PHE A 417 2.92 -8.12 21.03
CA PHE A 417 3.71 -8.07 19.80
C PHE A 417 4.87 -7.05 19.91
N PRO A 418 5.79 -7.19 20.88
CA PRO A 418 6.97 -6.34 20.93
C PRO A 418 7.89 -6.57 19.72
N VAL A 419 8.69 -5.57 19.38
CA VAL A 419 9.70 -5.66 18.32
C VAL A 419 10.62 -6.87 18.53
N GLY A 420 10.88 -7.62 17.46
CA GLY A 420 11.63 -8.88 17.50
C GLY A 420 10.77 -10.14 17.69
N SER A 421 9.44 -10.03 17.73
CA SER A 421 8.54 -11.20 17.77
C SER A 421 8.49 -11.88 16.40
N PRO A 422 8.83 -13.18 16.25
CA PRO A 422 8.69 -13.88 14.98
C PRO A 422 7.21 -13.99 14.58
N ILE A 423 6.85 -13.50 13.40
CA ILE A 423 5.49 -13.59 12.85
C ILE A 423 5.29 -15.02 12.34
N LEU A 424 4.13 -15.61 12.62
CA LEU A 424 3.80 -17.00 12.30
C LEU A 424 2.94 -17.11 11.04
N LEU A 425 2.96 -18.27 10.39
CA LEU A 425 2.07 -18.56 9.27
C LEU A 425 0.62 -18.68 9.73
N SER A 426 -0.28 -18.01 9.01
CA SER A 426 -1.72 -18.01 9.25
C SER A 426 -2.51 -18.05 7.95
N THR A 427 -3.63 -18.76 7.94
CA THR A 427 -4.59 -18.71 6.82
C THR A 427 -5.45 -17.44 6.91
N PRO A 428 -5.99 -16.95 5.77
CA PRO A 428 -7.16 -16.08 5.77
C PRO A 428 -8.35 -16.73 6.51
N SER A 429 -9.33 -15.91 6.87
CA SER A 429 -10.57 -16.38 7.52
C SER A 429 -11.49 -17.09 6.52
N ALA A 430 -11.91 -18.30 6.86
CA ALA A 430 -12.96 -19.01 6.14
C ALA A 430 -14.32 -18.74 6.82
N GLY A 431 -15.31 -18.29 6.05
CA GLY A 431 -16.69 -18.05 6.49
C GLY A 431 -17.05 -16.59 6.79
N ALA A 432 -16.09 -15.76 7.22
CA ALA A 432 -16.25 -14.31 7.34
C ALA A 432 -14.91 -13.60 7.01
N PRO A 433 -14.74 -13.01 5.81
CA PRO A 433 -13.45 -12.45 5.38
C PRO A 433 -13.05 -11.19 6.16
N GLU A 434 -14.02 -10.47 6.72
CA GLU A 434 -13.87 -9.29 7.59
C GLU A 434 -13.48 -9.65 9.05
N VAL A 435 -13.05 -10.90 9.29
CA VAL A 435 -12.39 -11.33 10.53
C VAL A 435 -10.91 -11.50 10.26
N GLU A 436 -10.08 -10.68 10.89
CA GLU A 436 -8.64 -10.63 10.66
C GLU A 436 -7.84 -11.33 11.75
N MET A 437 -6.57 -11.62 11.44
CA MET A 437 -5.64 -12.20 12.40
C MET A 437 -4.20 -11.70 12.22
N LEU A 438 -3.48 -11.62 13.33
CA LEU A 438 -2.01 -11.57 13.41
C LEU A 438 -1.55 -12.58 14.46
N ALA A 439 -0.68 -13.51 14.09
CA ALA A 439 -0.08 -14.47 15.00
C ALA A 439 1.44 -14.27 15.09
N ALA A 440 1.99 -14.31 16.30
CA ALA A 440 3.42 -14.19 16.53
C ALA A 440 3.88 -15.04 17.72
N ARG A 441 5.17 -15.37 17.74
CA ARG A 441 5.87 -16.01 18.85
C ARG A 441 6.48 -14.95 19.76
N GLN A 442 6.48 -15.16 21.07
CA GLN A 442 7.20 -14.28 22.00
C GLN A 442 8.71 -14.24 21.64
N PRO A 443 9.38 -13.07 21.65
CA PRO A 443 10.81 -13.00 21.34
C PRO A 443 11.63 -13.90 22.28
N GLY A 444 12.43 -14.80 21.70
CA GLY A 444 13.21 -15.79 22.44
C GLY A 444 12.41 -16.81 23.26
N GLY A 445 11.09 -16.90 23.07
CA GLY A 445 10.19 -17.70 23.90
C GLY A 445 9.32 -18.71 23.12
N SER A 446 8.68 -19.61 23.87
CA SER A 446 7.85 -20.69 23.31
C SER A 446 6.36 -20.35 23.22
N ASN A 447 5.92 -19.26 23.87
CA ASN A 447 4.51 -18.85 23.88
C ASN A 447 4.10 -18.28 22.51
N VAL A 448 2.90 -18.63 22.07
CA VAL A 448 2.27 -18.13 20.85
C VAL A 448 1.19 -17.12 21.23
N ARG A 449 1.15 -15.99 20.52
CA ARG A 449 0.22 -14.89 20.75
C ARG A 449 -0.55 -14.62 19.48
N VAL A 450 -1.86 -14.45 19.63
CA VAL A 450 -2.78 -14.27 18.51
C VAL A 450 -3.68 -13.08 18.80
N LEU A 451 -3.69 -12.13 17.87
CA LEU A 451 -4.65 -11.05 17.75
C LEU A 451 -5.70 -11.53 16.76
N VAL A 452 -6.96 -11.61 17.18
CA VAL A 452 -8.12 -11.84 16.33
C VAL A 452 -8.95 -10.55 16.34
N ILE A 453 -9.45 -10.12 15.19
CA ILE A 453 -10.16 -8.85 15.05
C ILE A 453 -11.48 -9.09 14.33
N ASP A 454 -12.57 -8.57 14.87
CA ASP A 454 -13.85 -8.48 14.17
C ASP A 454 -14.05 -7.05 13.68
N ARG A 455 -14.02 -6.88 12.35
CA ARG A 455 -14.29 -5.60 11.67
C ARG A 455 -15.53 -5.64 10.78
N GLN A 456 -16.43 -6.61 10.98
CA GLN A 456 -17.62 -6.74 10.12
C GLN A 456 -18.58 -5.56 10.28
N VAL A 457 -18.86 -4.87 9.18
CA VAL A 457 -19.64 -3.62 9.20
C VAL A 457 -21.13 -3.90 9.16
N GLY A 458 -21.85 -3.48 10.20
CA GLY A 458 -23.31 -3.57 10.27
C GLY A 458 -24.03 -2.46 9.51
N THR A 459 -25.36 -2.58 9.43
CA THR A 459 -26.24 -1.59 8.77
C THR A 459 -26.41 -0.29 9.57
N THR A 460 -25.99 -0.26 10.83
CA THR A 460 -26.06 0.91 11.72
C THR A 460 -24.64 1.37 12.04
N LYS A 461 -24.37 2.67 11.87
CA LYS A 461 -23.09 3.31 12.16
C LYS A 461 -22.63 3.06 13.61
N ALA A 462 -21.33 2.76 13.79
CA ALA A 462 -20.67 2.28 15.00
C ALA A 462 -21.13 0.92 15.55
N ILE A 463 -21.96 0.16 14.82
CA ILE A 463 -22.44 -1.18 15.22
C ILE A 463 -21.95 -2.22 14.21
N GLY A 464 -21.04 -3.09 14.63
CA GLY A 464 -20.57 -4.22 13.82
C GLY A 464 -21.51 -5.44 13.88
N LEU A 465 -21.29 -6.42 13.00
CA LEU A 465 -22.04 -7.67 12.99
C LEU A 465 -21.43 -8.72 13.95
N PRO A 466 -22.23 -9.52 14.67
CA PRO A 466 -21.71 -10.54 15.58
C PRO A 466 -21.11 -11.75 14.85
N VAL A 467 -20.08 -12.37 15.44
CA VAL A 467 -19.41 -13.57 14.89
C VAL A 467 -18.93 -14.53 15.97
N THR A 468 -19.01 -15.83 15.67
CA THR A 468 -18.33 -16.88 16.43
C THR A 468 -17.11 -17.37 15.65
N VAL A 469 -15.92 -17.08 16.17
CA VAL A 469 -14.63 -17.44 15.57
C VAL A 469 -14.10 -18.73 16.20
N THR A 470 -13.75 -19.70 15.36
CA THR A 470 -13.02 -20.91 15.74
C THR A 470 -11.55 -20.75 15.34
N LEU A 471 -10.68 -20.59 16.33
CA LEU A 471 -9.23 -20.45 16.14
C LEU A 471 -8.53 -21.80 16.38
N ASN A 472 -7.85 -22.32 15.36
CA ASN A 472 -7.09 -23.58 15.41
C ASN A 472 -5.59 -23.31 15.40
N LEU A 473 -4.90 -23.62 16.50
CA LEU A 473 -3.45 -23.55 16.60
C LEU A 473 -2.82 -24.92 16.34
N GLN A 474 -2.04 -25.02 15.26
CA GLN A 474 -1.35 -26.23 14.82
C GLN A 474 0.12 -26.23 15.29
N ASN A 475 0.71 -27.42 15.36
CA ASN A 475 2.15 -27.67 15.59
C ASN A 475 2.77 -27.05 16.87
N MET A 476 1.95 -26.65 17.86
CA MET A 476 2.44 -26.17 19.15
C MET A 476 2.73 -27.33 20.11
N ALA A 477 4.01 -27.55 20.43
CA ALA A 477 4.42 -28.49 21.46
C ALA A 477 4.12 -27.96 22.88
N GLY A 478 3.73 -28.86 23.78
CA GLY A 478 3.71 -28.61 25.23
C GLY A 478 2.75 -27.53 25.73
N LEU A 479 1.62 -27.30 25.05
CA LEU A 479 0.59 -26.34 25.50
C LEU A 479 0.19 -26.58 26.98
N GLN A 480 0.33 -25.55 27.81
CA GLN A 480 -0.02 -25.60 29.25
C GLN A 480 -1.32 -24.87 29.57
N SER A 481 -1.49 -23.65 29.07
CA SER A 481 -2.67 -22.82 29.30
C SER A 481 -2.94 -21.90 28.12
N VAL A 482 -4.19 -21.45 28.02
CA VAL A 482 -4.59 -20.39 27.11
C VAL A 482 -5.27 -19.30 27.92
N THR A 483 -4.93 -18.05 27.64
CA THR A 483 -5.58 -16.89 28.25
C THR A 483 -5.98 -15.89 27.19
N MET A 484 -7.04 -15.13 27.44
CA MET A 484 -7.62 -14.16 26.49
C MET A 484 -7.95 -12.84 27.18
N ARG A 485 -7.81 -11.73 26.46
CA ARG A 485 -8.45 -10.45 26.78
C ARG A 485 -9.29 -9.99 25.60
N MET A 486 -10.50 -9.50 25.86
CA MET A 486 -11.31 -8.80 24.87
C MET A 486 -11.03 -7.29 24.92
N LEU A 487 -11.17 -6.62 23.79
CA LEU A 487 -11.14 -5.17 23.60
C LEU A 487 -12.38 -4.82 22.78
N ASP A 488 -13.51 -4.74 23.46
CA ASP A 488 -14.87 -4.70 22.90
C ASP A 488 -15.80 -3.80 23.73
N ALA A 489 -17.10 -3.81 23.42
CA ALA A 489 -18.10 -3.04 24.15
C ALA A 489 -18.17 -3.37 25.67
N THR A 490 -17.79 -4.58 26.10
CA THR A 490 -17.76 -4.95 27.53
C THR A 490 -16.63 -4.24 28.29
N THR A 491 -15.56 -3.89 27.58
CA THR A 491 -14.38 -3.20 28.12
C THR A 491 -14.67 -1.75 28.54
N LEU A 492 -15.74 -1.15 27.99
CA LEU A 492 -16.16 0.21 28.34
C LEU A 492 -16.53 0.36 29.82
N ALA A 493 -17.01 -0.72 30.47
CA ALA A 493 -17.34 -0.72 31.90
C ALA A 493 -16.11 -0.82 32.82
N THR A 494 -14.93 -1.18 32.28
CA THR A 494 -13.71 -1.48 33.07
C THR A 494 -12.51 -0.60 32.72
N LEU A 495 -12.70 0.47 31.93
CA LEU A 495 -11.63 1.34 31.42
C LEU A 495 -10.63 1.88 32.46
N ALA A 496 -11.04 2.07 33.72
CA ALA A 496 -10.13 2.51 34.79
C ALA A 496 -9.03 1.49 35.12
N THR A 497 -9.34 0.19 35.00
CA THR A 497 -8.49 -0.98 35.31
C THR A 497 -8.02 -1.74 34.08
N GLY A 498 -8.70 -1.57 32.94
CA GLY A 498 -8.47 -2.31 31.70
C GLY A 498 -9.27 -3.62 31.60
N PRO A 499 -9.26 -4.24 30.41
CA PRO A 499 -9.98 -5.48 30.14
C PRO A 499 -9.52 -6.63 31.02
N ALA A 500 -10.47 -7.46 31.47
CA ALA A 500 -10.21 -8.63 32.29
C ALA A 500 -9.35 -9.68 31.55
N LEU A 501 -8.59 -10.47 32.32
CA LEU A 501 -7.91 -11.66 31.81
C LEU A 501 -8.83 -12.86 32.03
N VAL A 502 -9.20 -13.55 30.96
CA VAL A 502 -10.01 -14.77 30.98
C VAL A 502 -9.08 -15.96 30.79
N THR A 503 -9.19 -16.96 31.67
CA THR A 503 -8.55 -18.27 31.45
C THR A 503 -9.44 -19.11 30.55
N MET A 504 -8.89 -19.56 29.43
CA MET A 504 -9.57 -20.40 28.45
C MET A 504 -9.20 -21.89 28.66
N PRO A 505 -9.96 -22.85 28.12
CA PRO A 505 -9.57 -24.26 28.13
C PRO A 505 -8.17 -24.45 27.51
N ALA A 506 -7.33 -25.31 28.08
CA ALA A 506 -6.00 -25.61 27.56
C ALA A 506 -6.08 -26.51 26.31
N SER A 507 -6.48 -25.90 25.18
CA SER A 507 -6.84 -26.55 23.92
C SER A 507 -6.18 -25.85 22.73
N SER A 508 -5.78 -26.61 21.72
CA SER A 508 -5.32 -26.10 20.42
C SER A 508 -6.43 -25.39 19.64
N THR A 509 -7.69 -25.80 19.83
CA THR A 509 -8.86 -25.14 19.26
C THR A 509 -9.53 -24.27 20.32
N GLN A 510 -9.80 -23.00 19.98
CA GLN A 510 -10.48 -22.01 20.83
C GLN A 510 -11.71 -21.45 20.12
N THR A 511 -12.72 -21.08 20.90
CA THR A 511 -13.91 -20.39 20.40
C THR A 511 -13.99 -19.00 21.02
N ILE A 512 -14.12 -17.98 20.17
CA ILE A 512 -14.20 -16.57 20.54
C ILE A 512 -15.53 -16.04 20.01
N ALA A 513 -16.29 -15.31 20.81
CA ALA A 513 -17.55 -14.71 20.39
C ALA A 513 -17.45 -13.18 20.46
N PHE A 514 -17.70 -12.52 19.33
CA PHE A 514 -17.83 -11.06 19.22
C PHE A 514 -19.31 -10.70 19.05
N THR A 515 -19.74 -9.62 19.69
CA THR A 515 -21.10 -9.08 19.57
C THR A 515 -21.16 -7.92 18.56
N GLY A 516 -20.26 -7.92 17.57
CA GLY A 516 -19.85 -6.76 16.79
C GLY A 516 -18.45 -6.29 17.19
N TYR A 517 -17.98 -5.22 16.53
CA TYR A 517 -16.59 -4.73 16.53
C TYR A 517 -15.79 -4.96 17.82
N GLY A 518 -14.59 -5.50 17.66
CA GLY A 518 -13.59 -5.56 18.73
C GLY A 518 -12.33 -6.31 18.34
N ALA A 519 -11.43 -6.46 19.30
CA ALA A 519 -10.25 -7.30 19.17
C ALA A 519 -10.11 -8.28 20.35
N ALA A 520 -9.64 -9.49 20.10
CA ALA A 520 -9.31 -10.50 21.10
C ALA A 520 -7.80 -10.79 21.08
N LEU A 521 -7.18 -10.76 22.25
CA LEU A 521 -5.75 -11.00 22.44
C LEU A 521 -5.54 -12.28 23.25
N LEU A 522 -5.10 -13.34 22.57
CA LEU A 522 -4.85 -14.65 23.14
C LEU A 522 -3.36 -14.89 23.35
N GLU A 523 -2.99 -15.49 24.48
CA GLU A 523 -1.67 -16.08 24.70
C GLU A 523 -1.82 -17.57 25.04
N PHE A 524 -1.17 -18.41 24.24
CA PHE A 524 -1.00 -19.84 24.42
C PHE A 524 0.39 -20.09 25.02
N SER A 525 0.45 -20.63 26.23
CA SER A 525 1.71 -20.88 26.94
C SER A 525 2.27 -22.28 26.67
N SER A 526 3.60 -22.43 26.61
CA SER A 526 4.25 -23.73 26.38
C SER A 526 5.21 -24.12 27.51
N SER A 527 5.22 -25.40 27.85
CA SER A 527 6.24 -26.05 28.69
C SER A 527 7.56 -26.32 27.96
N SER A 528 7.58 -26.21 26.63
CA SER A 528 8.71 -26.62 25.80
C SER A 528 9.79 -25.52 25.75
N PRO A 529 11.09 -25.86 25.66
CA PRO A 529 12.13 -24.86 25.41
C PRO A 529 11.95 -24.22 24.01
N PRO A 530 12.51 -23.01 23.78
CA PRO A 530 12.40 -22.33 22.48
C PRO A 530 12.96 -23.19 21.33
N PRO A 531 12.37 -23.12 20.11
CA PRO A 531 12.85 -23.89 18.97
C PRO A 531 14.31 -23.59 18.61
N SER A 532 15.14 -24.63 18.53
CA SER A 532 16.54 -24.52 18.11
C SER A 532 16.60 -24.14 16.64
N GLY A 533 17.07 -22.93 16.34
CA GLY A 533 17.10 -22.36 14.99
C GLY A 533 16.48 -20.96 14.89
N ALA A 534 15.76 -20.50 15.92
CA ALA A 534 15.39 -19.08 16.01
C ALA A 534 16.66 -18.19 15.98
N PRO A 535 16.65 -17.07 15.23
CA PRO A 535 17.77 -16.14 15.26
C PRO A 535 17.96 -15.62 16.69
N THR A 536 19.14 -15.86 17.27
CA THR A 536 19.47 -15.25 18.56
C THR A 536 19.46 -13.74 18.36
N PRO A 537 18.58 -12.98 19.03
CA PRO A 537 18.53 -11.54 18.83
C PRO A 537 19.87 -10.95 19.28
N THR A 538 20.55 -10.27 18.36
CA THR A 538 21.62 -9.33 18.74
C THR A 538 21.01 -8.40 19.79
N PRO A 539 21.57 -8.32 21.02
CA PRO A 539 20.86 -7.71 22.14
C PRO A 539 20.87 -6.18 22.04
N THR A 540 20.01 -5.64 21.19
CA THR A 540 19.43 -4.31 21.37
C THR A 540 18.77 -4.33 22.76
N PRO A 541 19.23 -3.54 23.73
CA PRO A 541 18.82 -3.72 25.11
C PRO A 541 17.35 -3.32 25.28
N THR A 542 16.48 -4.32 25.41
CA THR A 542 15.24 -4.14 26.15
C THR A 542 15.62 -3.66 27.54
N ALA A 543 15.29 -2.39 27.83
CA ALA A 543 15.58 -1.77 29.12
C ALA A 543 14.78 -2.46 30.21
N THR A 544 15.32 -3.55 30.76
CA THR A 544 14.74 -4.18 31.95
C THR A 544 14.68 -3.14 33.05
N PRO A 545 13.51 -2.96 33.71
CA PRO A 545 13.32 -1.85 34.62
C PRO A 545 14.31 -1.96 35.78
N ALA A 546 14.86 -0.83 36.19
CA ALA A 546 15.84 -0.78 37.27
C ALA A 546 15.26 -1.39 38.56
N PRO A 547 16.09 -2.08 39.37
CA PRO A 547 15.64 -2.62 40.65
C PRO A 547 15.23 -1.46 41.57
N ILE A 548 14.10 -1.58 42.25
CA ILE A 548 13.62 -0.59 43.22
C ILE A 548 13.84 -1.17 44.61
N VAL A 549 14.57 -0.48 45.47
CA VAL A 549 14.81 -0.91 46.87
C VAL A 549 13.92 -0.05 47.77
N SER A 550 12.90 -0.66 48.40
CA SER A 550 11.91 0.08 49.20
C SER A 550 12.21 0.08 50.70
N SER A 551 12.86 -0.96 51.22
CA SER A 551 13.24 -1.07 52.64
C SER A 551 14.26 -2.18 52.87
N VAL A 552 14.92 -2.13 54.03
CA VAL A 552 15.83 -3.18 54.53
C VAL A 552 15.45 -3.50 55.98
N ALA A 553 15.29 -4.79 56.30
CA ALA A 553 14.89 -5.26 57.63
C ALA A 553 15.83 -6.37 58.13
N PRO A 554 16.48 -6.23 59.31
CA PRO A 554 16.58 -5.00 60.10
C PRO A 554 17.33 -3.88 59.35
N ASN A 555 17.07 -2.63 59.71
CA ASN A 555 17.73 -1.44 59.15
C ASN A 555 19.06 -1.08 59.88
N GLY A 556 19.70 -2.04 60.54
CA GLY A 556 21.02 -1.87 61.13
C GLY A 556 21.63 -3.18 61.63
N GLY A 557 22.95 -3.17 61.87
CA GLY A 557 23.73 -4.37 62.21
C GLY A 557 25.19 -4.10 62.56
N SER A 558 25.95 -5.16 62.84
CA SER A 558 27.32 -5.03 63.37
C SER A 558 28.33 -4.54 62.31
N ILE A 559 29.24 -3.65 62.71
CA ILE A 559 30.43 -3.23 61.92
C ILE A 559 31.32 -4.40 61.45
N ALA A 560 31.26 -5.55 62.13
CA ALA A 560 31.96 -6.77 61.73
C ALA A 560 31.27 -7.54 60.58
N GLY A 561 30.09 -7.09 60.14
CA GLY A 561 29.23 -7.83 59.23
C GLY A 561 28.40 -8.90 59.95
N GLY A 562 28.02 -9.96 59.23
CA GLY A 562 27.30 -11.11 59.74
C GLY A 562 25.82 -10.87 60.06
N THR A 563 25.28 -9.67 59.80
CA THR A 563 23.86 -9.37 60.09
C THR A 563 22.99 -9.87 58.94
N SER A 564 22.09 -10.81 59.22
CA SER A 564 21.11 -11.28 58.24
C SER A 564 20.06 -10.19 57.99
N VAL A 565 19.82 -9.86 56.73
CA VAL A 565 18.91 -8.81 56.28
C VAL A 565 18.01 -9.28 55.14
N THR A 566 16.81 -8.70 55.09
CA THR A 566 15.85 -8.84 54.00
C THR A 566 15.61 -7.47 53.39
N LEU A 567 15.96 -7.31 52.12
CA LEU A 567 15.58 -6.17 51.29
C LEU A 567 14.23 -6.45 50.65
N GLN A 568 13.31 -5.48 50.70
CA GLN A 568 12.08 -5.50 49.91
C GLN A 568 12.17 -4.49 48.77
N GLY A 569 11.43 -4.75 47.69
CA GLY A 569 11.54 -3.97 46.47
C GLY A 569 10.73 -4.50 45.30
N ALA A 570 11.20 -4.16 44.09
CA ALA A 570 10.64 -4.62 42.83
C ALA A 570 11.74 -4.72 41.75
N ASN A 571 11.47 -5.48 40.68
CA ASN A 571 12.35 -5.69 39.52
C ASN A 571 13.72 -6.30 39.86
N PHE A 572 13.86 -6.97 41.01
CA PHE A 572 15.08 -7.72 41.33
C PHE A 572 15.20 -8.95 40.42
N GLN A 573 16.42 -9.22 39.92
CA GLN A 573 16.68 -10.32 38.99
C GLN A 573 17.56 -11.40 39.63
N ALA A 574 17.38 -12.67 39.24
CA ALA A 574 18.26 -13.75 39.67
C ALA A 574 19.71 -13.44 39.26
N GLY A 575 20.64 -13.48 40.23
CA GLY A 575 22.03 -13.05 40.05
C GLY A 575 22.29 -11.56 40.33
N ALA A 576 21.30 -10.78 40.78
CA ALA A 576 21.53 -9.41 41.24
C ALA A 576 22.53 -9.35 42.41
N THR A 577 23.42 -8.36 42.35
CA THR A 577 24.38 -8.06 43.42
C THR A 577 23.87 -6.92 44.29
N VAL A 578 24.33 -6.84 45.54
CA VAL A 578 23.91 -5.81 46.49
C VAL A 578 25.11 -5.26 47.24
N SER A 579 25.15 -3.95 47.47
CA SER A 579 26.21 -3.25 48.20
C SER A 579 25.64 -2.32 49.26
N PHE A 580 26.26 -2.32 50.43
CA PHE A 580 25.94 -1.52 51.61
C PHE A 580 27.12 -0.55 51.84
N GLY A 581 26.99 0.69 51.37
CA GLY A 581 28.04 1.72 51.48
C GLY A 581 29.32 1.44 50.68
N GLY A 582 29.32 0.40 49.83
CA GLY A 582 30.50 -0.12 49.14
C GLY A 582 30.85 -1.56 49.56
N SER A 583 30.42 -2.01 50.74
CA SER A 583 30.63 -3.39 51.21
C SER A 583 29.56 -4.34 50.67
N ALA A 584 29.96 -5.37 49.94
CA ALA A 584 29.03 -6.29 49.27
C ALA A 584 28.21 -7.13 50.27
N LEU A 585 26.93 -7.34 49.99
CA LEU A 585 26.10 -8.32 50.71
C LEU A 585 26.46 -9.73 50.25
N SER A 586 26.58 -10.68 51.19
CA SER A 586 26.55 -12.10 50.86
C SER A 586 25.11 -12.50 50.58
N VAL A 587 24.68 -12.38 49.33
CA VAL A 587 23.30 -12.64 48.88
C VAL A 587 22.93 -14.12 49.05
N GLY A 588 21.71 -14.36 49.54
CA GLY A 588 21.08 -15.68 49.65
C GLY A 588 19.98 -15.85 48.59
N THR A 589 18.72 -15.72 49.00
CA THR A 589 17.56 -15.87 48.10
C THR A 589 17.26 -14.57 47.37
N ILE A 590 17.02 -14.65 46.06
CA ILE A 590 16.48 -13.55 45.25
C ILE A 590 15.14 -13.97 44.65
N THR A 591 14.12 -13.14 44.84
CA THR A 591 12.85 -13.17 44.10
C THR A 591 12.67 -11.82 43.38
N ALA A 592 11.62 -11.65 42.57
CA ALA A 592 11.35 -10.38 41.89
C ALA A 592 11.14 -9.16 42.82
N THR A 593 10.84 -9.40 44.10
CA THR A 593 10.46 -8.37 45.10
C THR A 593 11.24 -8.45 46.42
N THR A 594 12.04 -9.51 46.64
CA THR A 594 12.77 -9.73 47.90
C THR A 594 14.18 -10.22 47.64
N ILE A 595 15.17 -9.66 48.33
CA ILE A 595 16.54 -10.21 48.41
C ILE A 595 16.88 -10.46 49.88
N THR A 596 17.32 -11.67 50.22
CA THR A 596 17.92 -11.96 51.53
C THR A 596 19.44 -12.05 51.43
N GLY A 597 20.15 -11.83 52.53
CA GLY A 597 21.60 -12.02 52.60
C GLY A 597 22.20 -11.61 53.93
N THR A 598 23.52 -11.73 54.08
CA THR A 598 24.26 -11.29 55.28
C THR A 598 25.23 -10.15 54.95
N THR A 599 25.28 -9.14 55.82
CA THR A 599 26.19 -8.00 55.66
C THR A 599 27.66 -8.41 55.79
N THR A 600 28.55 -7.71 55.11
CA THR A 600 30.01 -7.77 55.35
C THR A 600 30.45 -6.61 56.23
N ALA A 601 31.71 -6.63 56.67
CA ALA A 601 32.27 -5.62 57.59
C ALA A 601 32.35 -4.23 56.93
N HIS A 602 31.98 -3.19 57.67
CA HIS A 602 31.94 -1.80 57.23
C HIS A 602 32.18 -0.87 58.44
N SER A 603 32.65 0.36 58.21
CA SER A 603 32.76 1.38 59.26
C SER A 603 31.39 1.75 59.87
N ALA A 604 31.38 2.22 61.11
CA ALA A 604 30.14 2.66 61.75
C ALA A 604 29.51 3.87 61.04
N GLY A 605 28.19 3.85 60.86
CA GLY A 605 27.45 4.91 60.17
C GLY A 605 26.26 4.41 59.36
N ALA A 606 25.41 5.34 58.92
CA ALA A 606 24.33 5.07 57.97
C ALA A 606 24.89 4.93 56.55
N VAL A 607 24.36 3.98 55.78
CA VAL A 607 24.84 3.64 54.43
C VAL A 607 23.71 3.61 53.41
N THR A 608 24.06 3.93 52.15
CA THR A 608 23.20 3.65 51.00
C THR A 608 23.26 2.17 50.66
N VAL A 609 22.10 1.57 50.43
CA VAL A 609 21.97 0.17 49.99
C VAL A 609 21.59 0.15 48.51
N THR A 610 22.49 -0.32 47.66
CA THR A 610 22.34 -0.38 46.20
C THR A 610 22.20 -1.83 45.74
N VAL A 611 21.16 -2.12 44.95
CA VAL A 611 20.99 -3.38 44.22
C VAL A 611 21.35 -3.13 42.76
N THR A 612 22.13 -4.03 42.15
CA THR A 612 22.50 -4.00 40.73
C THR A 612 22.13 -5.33 40.08
N ASN A 613 21.23 -5.29 39.09
CA ASN A 613 20.82 -6.46 38.32
C ASN A 613 21.93 -6.92 37.34
N PRO A 614 21.92 -8.17 36.85
CA PRO A 614 22.91 -8.66 35.87
C PRO A 614 23.01 -7.84 34.57
N GLY A 615 21.94 -7.13 34.18
CA GLY A 615 21.95 -6.21 33.05
C GLY A 615 22.65 -4.85 33.31
N GLY A 616 23.21 -4.64 34.51
CA GLY A 616 23.90 -3.41 34.91
C GLY A 616 23.02 -2.29 35.45
N GLN A 617 21.69 -2.45 35.48
CA GLN A 617 20.78 -1.46 36.05
C GLN A 617 20.86 -1.51 37.58
N SER A 618 21.01 -0.34 38.22
CA SER A 618 21.08 -0.21 39.67
C SER A 618 19.95 0.66 40.23
N GLY A 619 19.59 0.40 41.48
CA GLY A 619 18.70 1.25 42.27
C GLY A 619 19.07 1.22 43.75
N SER A 620 18.81 2.33 44.45
CA SER A 620 19.43 2.62 45.74
C SER A 620 18.46 3.17 46.78
N CYS A 621 18.58 2.68 48.02
CA CYS A 621 17.88 3.18 49.19
C CYS A 621 18.90 3.90 50.10
N SER A 622 18.87 5.24 50.11
CA SER A 622 19.84 6.06 50.84
C SER A 622 19.59 6.04 52.35
N GLY A 623 20.62 5.75 53.15
CA GLY A 623 20.54 5.70 54.61
C GLY A 623 19.70 4.55 55.19
N CYS A 624 19.24 3.61 54.36
CA CYS A 624 18.29 2.56 54.74
C CYS A 624 18.88 1.43 55.59
N PHE A 625 20.18 1.48 55.91
CA PHE A 625 20.84 0.61 56.86
C PHE A 625 21.90 1.37 57.67
N THR A 626 22.12 1.00 58.94
CA THR A 626 23.15 1.61 59.81
C THR A 626 24.05 0.56 60.46
N TYR A 627 25.36 0.69 60.24
CA TYR A 627 26.37 -0.12 60.91
C TYR A 627 26.71 0.43 62.30
N SER A 628 26.69 -0.44 63.32
CA SER A 628 26.92 -0.10 64.73
C SER A 628 27.87 -1.10 65.42
N SER A 629 28.51 -0.67 66.51
CA SER A 629 29.50 -1.48 67.24
C SER A 629 28.86 -2.24 68.41
N ALA A 630 28.63 -3.55 68.25
CA ALA A 630 28.12 -4.47 69.29
C ALA A 630 28.87 -5.81 69.27
N THR A 631 28.87 -6.53 70.41
CA THR A 631 29.91 -7.51 70.76
C THR A 631 29.53 -9.00 70.63
N ALA A 632 30.54 -9.80 70.26
CA ALA A 632 30.68 -11.26 70.41
C ALA A 632 29.89 -12.22 69.48
N SER A 633 30.38 -13.46 69.39
CA SER A 633 30.01 -14.56 68.47
C SER A 633 30.09 -15.92 69.21
N PRO A 634 29.63 -17.08 68.67
CA PRO A 634 30.51 -17.91 67.81
C PRO A 634 29.81 -18.72 66.67
N SER A 635 30.62 -19.51 65.94
CA SER A 635 30.30 -20.36 64.75
C SER A 635 30.21 -21.89 65.12
N PRO A 636 30.23 -22.97 64.25
CA PRO A 636 30.89 -23.15 62.93
C PRO A 636 30.20 -24.06 61.83
N SER A 637 30.98 -24.39 60.78
CA SER A 637 30.76 -25.11 59.48
C SER A 637 30.76 -26.69 59.56
N PRO A 638 30.82 -27.57 58.50
CA PRO A 638 31.22 -27.44 57.05
C PRO A 638 30.45 -28.26 55.94
N SER A 639 31.04 -28.40 54.73
CA SER A 639 30.60 -29.08 53.45
C SER A 639 30.98 -30.61 53.36
N PRO A 640 30.81 -31.45 52.27
CA PRO A 640 30.96 -31.23 50.80
C PRO A 640 30.07 -32.08 49.81
N SER A 641 30.49 -32.25 48.52
CA SER A 641 29.91 -33.09 47.41
C SER A 641 30.87 -34.29 47.02
N PRO A 642 30.82 -35.05 45.87
CA PRO A 642 29.93 -35.17 44.66
C PRO A 642 29.67 -36.65 44.14
N SER A 643 29.14 -36.88 42.90
CA SER A 643 29.67 -37.83 41.84
C SER A 643 28.68 -38.57 40.84
N ALA A 644 28.90 -38.38 39.51
CA ALA A 644 28.93 -39.27 38.30
C ALA A 644 27.90 -40.37 37.81
N SER A 645 27.81 -40.50 36.46
CA SER A 645 27.55 -41.69 35.58
C SER A 645 26.11 -42.28 35.40
N GLY A 646 25.66 -42.87 34.26
CA GLY A 646 26.17 -42.91 32.86
C GLY A 646 25.67 -44.09 31.95
N SER A 647 25.62 -43.87 30.60
CA SER A 647 25.71 -44.86 29.46
C SER A 647 24.54 -45.76 28.93
N ALA A 648 24.61 -46.04 27.61
CA ALA A 648 24.18 -47.24 26.83
C ALA A 648 22.78 -47.38 26.13
N SER A 649 22.76 -48.18 25.04
CA SER A 649 21.65 -48.55 24.11
C SER A 649 21.96 -49.94 23.46
N PRO A 650 21.00 -50.82 23.09
CA PRO A 650 20.61 -50.99 21.66
C PRO A 650 19.17 -51.53 21.36
N THR A 651 18.88 -51.85 20.08
CA THR A 651 17.64 -52.38 19.43
C THR A 651 17.64 -53.95 19.33
N PRO A 652 16.76 -54.74 18.61
CA PRO A 652 15.75 -54.43 17.54
C PRO A 652 14.46 -55.33 17.37
N SER A 653 13.68 -55.07 16.29
CA SER A 653 12.64 -55.93 15.61
C SER A 653 11.29 -56.16 16.33
N SER A 654 10.14 -56.43 15.68
CA SER A 654 9.83 -57.14 14.41
C SER A 654 8.53 -56.66 13.67
N SER A 655 8.03 -57.45 12.69
CA SER A 655 7.05 -57.09 11.63
C SER A 655 5.56 -57.42 11.86
N GLY A 656 4.65 -56.74 11.12
CA GLY A 656 3.23 -57.12 10.92
C GLY A 656 2.59 -56.39 9.72
N SER A 657 1.57 -56.97 9.06
CA SER A 657 0.98 -56.45 7.80
C SER A 657 -0.50 -56.85 7.61
N ALA A 658 -1.36 -55.92 7.16
CA ALA A 658 -2.67 -56.17 6.53
C ALA A 658 -3.27 -54.91 5.86
N THR A 659 -4.10 -55.12 4.83
CA THR A 659 -4.89 -54.14 4.03
C THR A 659 -6.18 -54.87 3.54
N PRO A 660 -7.19 -54.24 2.87
CA PRO A 660 -7.44 -52.81 2.56
C PRO A 660 -8.89 -52.28 2.76
N ALA A 661 -9.06 -50.95 2.64
CA ALA A 661 -10.22 -50.21 2.05
C ALA A 661 -11.62 -50.27 2.75
N PRO A 662 -12.59 -49.37 2.41
CA PRO A 662 -12.58 -48.31 1.38
C PRO A 662 -13.03 -46.88 1.81
N SER A 663 -12.94 -45.95 0.85
CA SER A 663 -13.64 -44.63 0.76
C SER A 663 -13.08 -43.43 1.56
N GLY A 664 -12.81 -42.32 0.86
CA GLY A 664 -12.49 -41.03 1.50
C GLY A 664 -11.69 -40.02 0.63
N ALA A 665 -12.35 -39.41 -0.37
CA ALA A 665 -11.87 -38.28 -1.20
C ALA A 665 -10.58 -38.47 -2.06
N PRO A 666 -10.47 -37.82 -3.23
CA PRO A 666 -9.22 -37.80 -4.00
C PRO A 666 -8.22 -36.83 -3.35
N THR A 667 -6.99 -37.29 -3.15
CA THR A 667 -5.83 -36.40 -2.91
C THR A 667 -5.55 -35.61 -4.19
N PRO A 668 -5.23 -34.31 -4.13
CA PRO A 668 -4.80 -33.58 -5.33
C PRO A 668 -3.53 -34.23 -5.90
N THR A 669 -3.59 -34.65 -7.16
CA THR A 669 -2.44 -35.19 -7.88
C THR A 669 -1.35 -34.12 -7.97
N PRO A 670 -0.09 -34.38 -7.59
CA PRO A 670 1.00 -33.45 -7.82
C PRO A 670 1.10 -33.12 -9.31
N ILE A 671 1.02 -31.84 -9.67
CA ILE A 671 1.14 -31.39 -11.06
C ILE A 671 2.50 -31.83 -11.60
N PRO A 672 2.57 -32.59 -12.71
CA PRO A 672 3.82 -33.08 -13.27
C PRO A 672 4.53 -31.97 -14.05
N ILE A 673 5.07 -30.97 -13.35
CA ILE A 673 5.81 -29.86 -13.94
C ILE A 673 7.03 -30.41 -14.72
N PRO A 674 7.17 -30.15 -16.03
CA PRO A 674 8.29 -30.64 -16.82
C PRO A 674 9.64 -30.10 -16.32
N SER A 675 10.61 -30.99 -16.14
CA SER A 675 11.92 -30.63 -15.61
C SER A 675 12.85 -30.06 -16.70
N GLY A 676 12.93 -28.74 -16.81
CA GLY A 676 13.85 -28.06 -17.72
C GLY A 676 13.61 -26.55 -17.81
N ALA A 677 14.34 -25.89 -18.70
CA ALA A 677 13.97 -24.55 -19.16
C ALA A 677 12.79 -24.68 -20.16
N PRO A 678 11.82 -23.74 -20.14
CA PRO A 678 10.71 -23.76 -21.10
C PRO A 678 11.19 -23.45 -22.52
N THR A 679 10.55 -24.07 -23.52
CA THR A 679 10.75 -23.78 -24.95
C THR A 679 10.25 -22.37 -25.30
N THR A 680 9.20 -21.89 -24.64
CA THR A 680 8.73 -20.50 -24.74
C THR A 680 8.05 -20.09 -23.43
N THR A 681 8.29 -18.86 -22.99
CA THR A 681 7.48 -18.22 -21.94
C THR A 681 6.71 -17.09 -22.59
N MET A 682 5.38 -17.09 -22.49
CA MET A 682 4.50 -15.99 -22.92
C MET A 682 3.96 -15.26 -21.68
N PHE A 683 3.74 -13.96 -21.84
CA PHE A 683 3.33 -13.04 -20.79
C PHE A 683 2.07 -12.28 -21.20
N MET A 684 1.07 -12.27 -20.33
CA MET A 684 -0.21 -11.59 -20.51
C MET A 684 -0.41 -10.59 -19.35
N PRO A 685 -0.28 -9.27 -19.61
CA PRO A 685 -0.27 -8.30 -18.52
C PRO A 685 -1.59 -8.19 -17.74
N ASN A 686 -2.75 -8.42 -18.38
CA ASN A 686 -4.07 -8.27 -17.76
C ASN A 686 -5.02 -9.42 -18.09
N LEU A 687 -5.51 -10.09 -17.06
CA LEU A 687 -6.66 -10.99 -17.10
C LEU A 687 -7.62 -10.60 -15.97
N THR A 688 -8.92 -10.88 -16.12
CA THR A 688 -9.93 -10.65 -15.09
C THR A 688 -10.95 -11.76 -15.05
N LYS A 689 -11.54 -11.98 -13.88
CA LYS A 689 -12.75 -12.78 -13.70
C LYS A 689 -13.83 -11.95 -13.02
N THR A 690 -14.88 -11.62 -13.77
CA THR A 690 -16.05 -10.82 -13.34
C THR A 690 -15.66 -9.55 -12.56
N LEU A 691 -14.65 -8.81 -13.02
CA LEU A 691 -14.13 -7.62 -12.34
C LEU A 691 -15.07 -6.44 -12.53
N GLY A 692 -15.58 -5.87 -11.43
CA GLY A 692 -16.75 -4.99 -11.43
C GLY A 692 -18.05 -5.72 -11.09
N GLY A 693 -17.97 -6.94 -10.55
CA GLY A 693 -19.12 -7.78 -10.21
C GLY A 693 -19.63 -8.69 -11.34
N PRO A 694 -20.81 -9.33 -11.18
CA PRO A 694 -21.24 -10.48 -12.00
C PRO A 694 -21.41 -10.25 -13.52
N ASP A 695 -21.53 -9.00 -13.97
CA ASP A 695 -21.61 -8.60 -15.38
C ASP A 695 -20.38 -7.78 -15.85
N GLY A 696 -19.35 -7.67 -15.00
CA GLY A 696 -18.08 -6.99 -15.27
C GLY A 696 -17.10 -7.81 -16.11
N TRP A 697 -15.84 -7.36 -16.18
CA TRP A 697 -14.85 -7.90 -17.10
C TRP A 697 -14.50 -9.38 -16.87
N ASP A 698 -14.60 -10.17 -17.93
CA ASP A 698 -14.05 -11.53 -18.07
C ASP A 698 -13.04 -11.56 -19.23
N THR A 699 -11.96 -12.34 -19.11
CA THR A 699 -10.92 -12.41 -20.16
C THR A 699 -10.61 -13.83 -20.63
N PRO A 700 -11.40 -14.40 -21.55
CA PRO A 700 -11.04 -15.61 -22.27
C PRO A 700 -9.68 -15.47 -22.97
N PHE A 701 -8.81 -16.47 -22.85
CA PHE A 701 -7.50 -16.45 -23.52
C PHE A 701 -7.21 -17.76 -24.26
N ILE A 702 -6.42 -17.65 -25.32
CA ILE A 702 -6.11 -18.72 -26.26
C ILE A 702 -4.60 -18.93 -26.31
N VAL A 703 -4.16 -20.18 -26.19
CA VAL A 703 -2.77 -20.62 -26.33
C VAL A 703 -2.68 -21.58 -27.53
N GLN A 704 -2.00 -21.19 -28.60
CA GLN A 704 -1.76 -22.05 -29.77
C GLN A 704 -0.35 -22.64 -29.74
N ASN A 705 -0.23 -23.96 -29.95
CA ASN A 705 1.05 -24.59 -30.28
C ASN A 705 1.38 -24.33 -31.76
N VAL A 706 2.52 -23.67 -32.01
CA VAL A 706 3.02 -23.34 -33.37
C VAL A 706 4.27 -24.13 -33.76
N GLY A 707 4.75 -25.02 -32.89
CA GLY A 707 5.83 -25.95 -33.20
C GLY A 707 5.37 -27.20 -33.98
N ALA A 708 6.35 -28.03 -34.36
CA ALA A 708 6.10 -29.27 -35.09
C ALA A 708 5.76 -30.47 -34.18
N ASP A 709 6.09 -30.37 -32.89
CA ASP A 709 5.88 -31.41 -31.87
C ASP A 709 4.81 -30.97 -30.84
N PRO A 710 4.21 -31.88 -30.06
CA PRO A 710 3.29 -31.52 -28.98
C PRO A 710 3.96 -30.61 -27.93
N ALA A 711 3.15 -29.74 -27.30
CA ALA A 711 3.58 -28.85 -26.24
C ALA A 711 2.92 -29.20 -24.90
N ASP A 712 3.71 -29.42 -23.86
CA ASP A 712 3.18 -29.36 -22.48
C ASP A 712 3.17 -27.89 -22.05
N VAL A 713 2.06 -27.41 -21.46
CA VAL A 713 1.90 -25.99 -21.09
C VAL A 713 1.53 -25.85 -19.62
N LEU A 714 2.26 -24.99 -18.90
CA LEU A 714 1.99 -24.58 -17.52
C LEU A 714 1.50 -23.11 -17.50
N LEU A 715 0.41 -22.86 -16.78
CA LEU A 715 -0.24 -21.56 -16.63
C LEU A 715 -0.08 -21.11 -15.16
N SER A 716 0.66 -20.03 -14.88
CA SER A 716 0.86 -19.50 -13.51
C SER A 716 0.15 -18.16 -13.31
N PHE A 717 -0.93 -18.14 -12.52
CA PHE A 717 -1.77 -16.95 -12.32
C PHE A 717 -1.33 -16.14 -11.08
N TYR A 718 -0.96 -14.87 -11.26
CA TYR A 718 -0.57 -13.96 -10.20
C TYR A 718 -1.63 -12.85 -10.00
N ARG A 719 -2.28 -12.79 -8.83
CA ARG A 719 -3.28 -11.78 -8.47
C ARG A 719 -2.67 -10.37 -8.42
N PHE A 720 -3.37 -9.33 -8.89
CA PHE A 720 -2.84 -7.96 -8.88
C PHE A 720 -2.63 -7.36 -7.48
N SER A 721 -3.59 -7.53 -6.55
CA SER A 721 -3.61 -6.76 -5.29
C SER A 721 -2.50 -7.11 -4.29
N ASP A 722 -2.02 -8.35 -4.28
CA ASP A 722 -0.93 -8.83 -3.41
C ASP A 722 0.23 -9.45 -4.21
N GLY A 723 0.01 -9.75 -5.50
CA GLY A 723 0.95 -10.48 -6.34
C GLY A 723 1.09 -11.96 -5.99
N ALA A 724 0.19 -12.54 -5.20
CA ALA A 724 0.21 -13.94 -4.85
C ALA A 724 0.01 -14.81 -6.11
N LEU A 725 0.78 -15.89 -6.20
CA LEU A 725 0.48 -17.02 -7.08
C LEU A 725 -0.75 -17.74 -6.51
N ILE A 726 -1.85 -17.78 -7.25
CA ILE A 726 -3.16 -18.24 -6.74
C ILE A 726 -3.65 -19.56 -7.33
N SER A 727 -3.25 -19.88 -8.56
CA SER A 727 -3.52 -21.16 -9.24
C SER A 727 -2.36 -21.44 -10.20
N GLU A 728 -2.03 -22.72 -10.36
CA GLU A 728 -1.18 -23.21 -11.44
C GLU A 728 -1.88 -24.36 -12.15
N GLN A 729 -2.02 -24.26 -13.48
CA GLN A 729 -2.77 -25.21 -14.29
C GLN A 729 -1.89 -25.81 -15.38
N PHE A 730 -2.18 -27.06 -15.76
CA PHE A 730 -1.33 -27.83 -16.66
C PHE A 730 -2.13 -28.46 -17.81
N VAL A 731 -1.75 -28.10 -19.03
CA VAL A 731 -2.33 -28.60 -20.28
C VAL A 731 -1.30 -29.52 -20.95
N PRO A 732 -1.41 -30.85 -20.80
CA PRO A 732 -0.46 -31.80 -21.37
C PRO A 732 -0.65 -31.97 -22.88
N ALA A 733 0.46 -32.15 -23.60
CA ALA A 733 0.53 -32.60 -24.99
C ALA A 733 -0.39 -31.88 -26.00
N LEU A 734 -0.54 -30.54 -25.86
CA LEU A 734 -1.23 -29.69 -26.83
C LEU A 734 -0.63 -29.90 -28.23
N ALA A 735 -1.41 -30.43 -29.17
CA ALA A 735 -0.89 -30.94 -30.44
C ALA A 735 -0.44 -29.82 -31.41
N PRO A 736 0.48 -30.11 -32.36
CA PRO A 736 0.94 -29.14 -33.37
C PRO A 736 -0.19 -28.42 -34.10
N GLY A 737 -0.11 -27.09 -34.17
CA GLY A 737 -1.12 -26.22 -34.80
C GLY A 737 -2.41 -26.01 -34.00
N THR A 738 -2.65 -26.79 -32.95
CA THR A 738 -3.88 -26.72 -32.14
C THR A 738 -3.83 -25.60 -31.10
N SER A 739 -5.01 -25.16 -30.71
CA SER A 739 -5.22 -24.14 -29.69
C SER A 739 -5.94 -24.75 -28.48
N TYR A 740 -5.54 -24.33 -27.29
CA TYR A 740 -6.29 -24.45 -26.05
C TYR A 740 -6.91 -23.08 -25.72
N ALA A 741 -8.11 -23.06 -25.13
CA ALA A 741 -8.71 -21.85 -24.60
C ALA A 741 -9.11 -22.07 -23.14
N ASP A 742 -8.92 -21.04 -22.34
CA ASP A 742 -9.49 -20.90 -21.00
C ASP A 742 -10.47 -19.72 -20.95
N VAL A 743 -11.41 -19.79 -20.01
CA VAL A 743 -12.52 -18.84 -19.85
C VAL A 743 -12.72 -18.59 -18.35
N PRO A 744 -12.13 -17.53 -17.76
CA PRO A 744 -12.00 -17.40 -16.30
C PRO A 744 -13.31 -17.43 -15.51
N VAL A 745 -14.43 -16.95 -16.07
CA VAL A 745 -15.76 -17.07 -15.43
C VAL A 745 -16.17 -18.53 -15.16
N ASN A 746 -15.67 -19.50 -15.94
CA ASN A 746 -15.93 -20.94 -15.75
C ASN A 746 -14.91 -21.63 -14.81
N ASP A 747 -13.79 -20.99 -14.49
CA ASP A 747 -12.73 -21.54 -13.65
C ASP A 747 -13.18 -21.60 -12.18
N GLY A 748 -13.02 -22.74 -11.51
CA GLY A 748 -13.38 -22.92 -10.09
C GLY A 748 -12.31 -22.48 -9.08
N GLU A 749 -11.06 -22.33 -9.51
CA GLU A 749 -9.90 -21.96 -8.67
C GLU A 749 -9.67 -20.45 -8.62
N LEU A 750 -9.94 -19.74 -9.73
CA LEU A 750 -9.79 -18.29 -9.78
C LEU A 750 -10.89 -17.58 -8.96
N PRO A 751 -10.55 -16.63 -8.06
CA PRO A 751 -11.53 -15.84 -7.33
C PRO A 751 -12.28 -14.90 -8.27
N SER A 752 -13.60 -14.77 -8.07
CA SER A 752 -14.42 -13.76 -8.77
C SER A 752 -14.07 -12.34 -8.33
N ASP A 753 -14.47 -11.36 -9.13
CA ASP A 753 -14.24 -9.92 -8.93
C ASP A 753 -12.74 -9.58 -8.70
N THR A 754 -11.88 -10.23 -9.49
CA THR A 754 -10.43 -10.18 -9.31
C THR A 754 -9.69 -10.04 -10.65
N GLN A 755 -8.54 -9.36 -10.59
CA GLN A 755 -7.60 -9.10 -11.69
C GLN A 755 -6.29 -9.88 -11.49
N PHE A 756 -5.73 -10.38 -12.59
CA PHE A 756 -4.57 -11.26 -12.62
C PHE A 756 -3.58 -10.89 -13.74
N SER A 757 -2.34 -11.31 -13.57
CA SER A 757 -1.33 -11.40 -14.63
C SER A 757 -0.96 -12.87 -14.82
N LEU A 758 -0.82 -13.31 -16.06
CA LEU A 758 -0.55 -14.72 -16.38
C LEU A 758 0.85 -14.86 -17.02
N VAL A 759 1.55 -15.91 -16.60
CA VAL A 759 2.78 -16.38 -17.23
C VAL A 759 2.54 -17.80 -17.73
N VAL A 760 2.62 -17.99 -19.05
CA VAL A 760 2.42 -19.26 -19.75
C VAL A 760 3.79 -19.83 -20.12
N ARG A 761 4.12 -21.05 -19.70
CA ARG A 761 5.39 -21.73 -20.02
C ARG A 761 5.12 -22.98 -20.83
N SER A 762 5.61 -23.04 -22.07
CA SER A 762 5.55 -24.25 -22.90
C SER A 762 6.85 -25.03 -22.85
N TYR A 763 6.74 -26.35 -23.01
CA TYR A 763 7.85 -27.30 -23.09
C TYR A 763 7.66 -28.18 -24.34
N GLY A 764 8.74 -28.63 -24.95
CA GLY A 764 8.71 -29.27 -26.27
C GLY A 764 8.66 -28.23 -27.38
N SER A 765 7.50 -27.59 -27.59
CA SER A 765 7.25 -26.67 -28.72
C SER A 765 7.04 -25.20 -28.36
N ARG A 766 7.20 -24.32 -29.36
CA ARG A 766 6.81 -22.90 -29.29
C ARG A 766 5.29 -22.76 -29.15
N VAL A 767 4.83 -21.80 -28.36
CA VAL A 767 3.43 -21.37 -28.31
C VAL A 767 3.31 -19.87 -28.64
N VAL A 768 2.12 -19.46 -29.07
CA VAL A 768 1.69 -18.05 -29.20
C VAL A 768 0.34 -17.85 -28.54
N THR A 769 -0.01 -16.61 -28.20
CA THR A 769 -1.14 -16.34 -27.30
C THR A 769 -1.94 -15.08 -27.64
N VAL A 770 -3.25 -15.17 -27.50
CA VAL A 770 -4.21 -14.06 -27.62
C VAL A 770 -5.08 -14.00 -26.36
N VAL A 771 -5.45 -12.80 -25.94
CA VAL A 771 -6.42 -12.55 -24.86
C VAL A 771 -7.55 -11.71 -25.41
N ASN A 772 -8.78 -12.17 -25.25
CA ASN A 772 -9.99 -11.42 -25.53
C ASN A 772 -10.55 -10.95 -24.19
N GLN A 773 -10.98 -9.70 -24.11
CA GLN A 773 -11.51 -9.04 -22.91
C GLN A 773 -12.93 -8.60 -23.22
N ALA A 774 -13.90 -8.93 -22.37
CA ALA A 774 -15.29 -8.50 -22.57
C ALA A 774 -16.00 -8.17 -21.26
N GLN A 775 -16.92 -7.20 -21.29
CA GLN A 775 -17.86 -6.92 -20.21
C GLN A 775 -19.25 -6.58 -20.74
N GLY A 776 -20.26 -6.61 -19.87
CA GLY A 776 -21.62 -6.20 -20.21
C GLY A 776 -22.34 -7.14 -21.19
N LYS A 777 -23.56 -6.76 -21.59
CA LYS A 777 -24.48 -7.56 -22.42
C LYS A 777 -25.35 -6.64 -23.30
N GLY A 778 -25.68 -7.09 -24.51
CA GLY A 778 -26.53 -6.34 -25.45
C GLY A 778 -25.96 -4.96 -25.78
N ASP A 779 -26.78 -3.92 -25.82
CA ASP A 779 -26.40 -2.54 -26.15
C ASP A 779 -25.36 -1.89 -25.19
N ARG A 780 -24.95 -2.58 -24.12
CA ARG A 780 -23.86 -2.20 -23.21
C ARG A 780 -22.73 -3.22 -23.14
N MET A 781 -22.65 -4.13 -24.11
CA MET A 781 -21.48 -4.99 -24.29
C MET A 781 -20.27 -4.18 -24.77
N GLN A 782 -19.10 -4.51 -24.26
CA GLN A 782 -17.80 -4.04 -24.76
C GLN A 782 -16.88 -5.23 -24.97
N ALA A 783 -16.06 -5.17 -26.01
CA ALA A 783 -14.99 -6.12 -26.29
C ALA A 783 -13.67 -5.38 -26.58
N ALA A 784 -12.56 -6.07 -26.38
CA ALA A 784 -11.22 -5.66 -26.78
C ALA A 784 -10.30 -6.88 -26.82
N SER A 785 -9.19 -6.87 -27.57
CA SER A 785 -8.24 -7.99 -27.55
C SER A 785 -6.79 -7.55 -27.61
N TYR A 786 -5.88 -8.42 -27.19
CA TYR A 786 -4.44 -8.18 -27.31
C TYR A 786 -3.65 -9.49 -27.48
N VAL A 787 -2.43 -9.37 -28.00
CA VAL A 787 -1.48 -10.49 -28.09
C VAL A 787 -0.60 -10.56 -26.84
N GLY A 788 -0.53 -11.73 -26.21
CA GLY A 788 0.52 -12.00 -25.21
C GLY A 788 1.89 -12.07 -25.89
N THR A 789 2.96 -11.70 -25.19
CA THR A 789 4.31 -11.61 -25.76
C THR A 789 5.31 -12.59 -25.13
N SER A 790 6.25 -13.09 -25.92
CA SER A 790 7.43 -13.84 -25.43
C SER A 790 8.66 -12.96 -25.16
N SER A 791 8.60 -11.68 -25.52
CA SER A 791 9.73 -10.75 -25.36
C SER A 791 9.27 -9.38 -24.87
N GLY A 792 10.00 -8.86 -23.89
CA GLY A 792 9.89 -7.48 -23.41
C GLY A 792 11.11 -6.67 -23.81
N ALA A 793 11.06 -5.36 -23.55
CA ALA A 793 12.19 -4.47 -23.71
C ALA A 793 12.39 -3.62 -22.45
N THR A 794 13.60 -3.09 -22.25
CA THR A 794 13.87 -2.10 -21.20
C THR A 794 13.27 -0.74 -21.51
N THR A 795 12.80 -0.52 -22.75
CA THR A 795 12.11 0.69 -23.19
C THR A 795 10.89 0.28 -24.02
N VAL A 796 9.69 0.76 -23.67
CA VAL A 796 8.43 0.41 -24.34
C VAL A 796 7.62 1.68 -24.61
N TYR A 797 7.06 1.79 -25.81
CA TYR A 797 6.43 2.99 -26.33
C TYR A 797 4.91 2.83 -26.40
N LEU A 798 4.16 3.76 -25.81
CA LEU A 798 2.69 3.80 -25.84
C LEU A 798 2.28 5.06 -26.64
N PRO A 799 1.90 4.94 -27.93
CA PRO A 799 1.70 6.11 -28.79
C PRO A 799 0.54 7.03 -28.39
N ASN A 800 -0.51 6.49 -27.76
CA ASN A 800 -1.67 7.23 -27.29
C ASN A 800 -2.11 6.74 -25.90
N VAL A 801 -2.07 7.64 -24.93
CA VAL A 801 -2.65 7.51 -23.60
C VAL A 801 -3.38 8.84 -23.33
N THR A 802 -4.62 8.82 -22.87
CA THR A 802 -5.46 10.01 -22.74
C THR A 802 -6.05 10.16 -21.36
N ARG A 803 -6.15 11.40 -20.89
CA ARG A 803 -6.85 11.76 -19.66
C ARG A 803 -8.11 12.55 -20.01
N ARG A 804 -9.30 12.00 -19.71
CA ARG A 804 -10.63 12.57 -20.02
C ARG A 804 -10.81 13.10 -21.45
N PHE A 805 -10.12 12.55 -22.44
CA PHE A 805 -10.17 13.06 -23.82
C PHE A 805 -11.36 12.45 -24.57
N TYR A 806 -12.34 13.28 -24.95
CA TYR A 806 -13.63 12.83 -25.50
C TYR A 806 -14.37 11.76 -24.65
N GLY A 807 -14.10 11.71 -23.35
CA GLY A 807 -14.66 10.71 -22.43
C GLY A 807 -13.87 9.39 -22.34
N TYR A 808 -12.75 9.25 -23.07
CA TYR A 808 -11.87 8.09 -22.91
C TYR A 808 -11.02 8.18 -21.64
N ASP A 809 -11.08 7.12 -20.86
CA ASP A 809 -10.06 6.72 -19.89
C ASP A 809 -9.19 5.60 -20.50
N THR A 810 -7.91 5.56 -20.12
CA THR A 810 -6.89 4.70 -20.77
C THR A 810 -5.84 4.13 -19.80
N PRO A 811 -6.24 3.39 -18.75
CA PRO A 811 -5.29 2.67 -17.89
C PRO A 811 -4.35 1.78 -18.72
N PHE A 812 -3.04 1.86 -18.43
CA PHE A 812 -2.04 0.98 -19.01
C PHE A 812 -1.39 0.09 -17.96
N ILE A 813 -1.28 -1.19 -18.32
CA ILE A 813 -0.83 -2.27 -17.47
C ILE A 813 0.55 -2.70 -17.93
N VAL A 814 1.52 -2.79 -17.02
CA VAL A 814 2.92 -3.13 -17.29
C VAL A 814 3.32 -4.38 -16.52
N GLN A 815 3.72 -5.44 -17.23
CA GLN A 815 4.21 -6.70 -16.66
C GLN A 815 5.74 -6.75 -16.69
N ASN A 816 6.36 -7.25 -15.62
CA ASN A 816 7.82 -7.48 -15.55
C ASN A 816 8.17 -8.89 -16.05
N LEU A 817 8.97 -8.95 -17.11
CA LEU A 817 9.41 -10.17 -17.79
C LEU A 817 10.81 -10.61 -17.32
N GLY A 818 11.47 -9.82 -16.47
CA GLY A 818 12.76 -10.12 -15.87
C GLY A 818 12.68 -11.08 -14.68
N SER A 819 13.82 -11.24 -14.01
CA SER A 819 13.99 -12.16 -12.87
C SER A 819 14.18 -11.46 -11.52
N ALA A 820 14.33 -10.13 -11.53
CA ALA A 820 14.37 -9.27 -10.34
C ALA A 820 13.21 -8.26 -10.34
N THR A 821 12.90 -7.67 -9.19
CA THR A 821 12.03 -6.49 -9.10
C THR A 821 12.57 -5.39 -10.03
N THR A 822 11.70 -4.71 -10.77
CA THR A 822 12.08 -3.60 -11.65
C THR A 822 11.38 -2.30 -11.25
N LEU A 823 12.07 -1.17 -11.48
CA LEU A 823 11.49 0.16 -11.41
C LEU A 823 11.11 0.59 -12.84
N VAL A 824 9.82 0.79 -13.10
CA VAL A 824 9.34 1.27 -14.41
C VAL A 824 9.06 2.77 -14.30
N THR A 825 9.83 3.60 -14.99
CA THR A 825 9.52 5.03 -15.16
C THR A 825 8.67 5.22 -16.40
N ALA A 826 7.42 5.65 -16.22
CA ALA A 826 6.49 5.99 -17.29
C ALA A 826 6.52 7.50 -17.55
N SER A 827 7.22 7.94 -18.60
CA SER A 827 7.37 9.36 -18.96
C SER A 827 6.33 9.79 -20.01
N PHE A 828 5.39 10.62 -19.58
CA PHE A 828 4.31 11.21 -20.38
C PHE A 828 4.80 12.49 -21.07
N THR A 829 4.45 12.67 -22.35
CA THR A 829 4.64 13.90 -23.12
C THR A 829 3.39 14.17 -23.96
N SER A 830 2.75 15.33 -23.79
CA SER A 830 1.54 15.69 -24.55
C SER A 830 1.82 15.87 -26.04
N PHE A 831 0.80 15.70 -26.89
CA PHE A 831 0.96 15.78 -28.36
C PHE A 831 1.37 17.18 -28.88
N ASP A 832 1.20 18.23 -28.09
CA ASP A 832 1.71 19.59 -28.36
C ASP A 832 3.16 19.81 -27.88
N GLY A 833 3.72 18.88 -27.10
CA GLY A 833 5.04 18.97 -26.49
C GLY A 833 5.15 19.96 -25.32
N LEU A 834 4.04 20.42 -24.74
CA LEU A 834 4.04 21.44 -23.67
C LEU A 834 3.95 20.87 -22.25
N GLN A 835 3.42 19.65 -22.08
CA GLN A 835 3.26 18.99 -20.78
C GLN A 835 4.10 17.73 -20.71
N HIS A 836 4.97 17.66 -19.69
CA HIS A 836 5.78 16.49 -19.37
C HIS A 836 5.55 16.04 -17.93
N ARG A 837 5.34 14.75 -17.71
CA ARG A 837 5.24 14.11 -16.38
C ARG A 837 5.96 12.78 -16.37
N SER A 838 6.29 12.26 -15.19
CA SER A 838 6.81 10.90 -15.05
C SER A 838 6.27 10.26 -13.78
N VAL A 839 5.84 9.01 -13.90
CA VAL A 839 5.35 8.16 -12.79
C VAL A 839 6.30 6.99 -12.65
N VAL A 840 6.51 6.47 -11.44
CA VAL A 840 7.31 5.26 -11.22
C VAL A 840 6.44 4.14 -10.66
N LEU A 841 6.45 2.97 -11.30
CA LEU A 841 5.90 1.72 -10.78
C LEU A 841 7.03 0.84 -10.26
N VAL A 842 6.72 -0.03 -9.29
CA VAL A 842 7.61 -1.11 -8.86
C VAL A 842 6.94 -2.44 -9.15
N VAL A 843 7.50 -3.20 -10.09
CA VAL A 843 6.86 -4.41 -10.64
C VAL A 843 7.72 -5.64 -10.35
N GLN A 844 7.12 -6.65 -9.73
CA GLN A 844 7.78 -7.91 -9.34
C GLN A 844 7.82 -8.91 -10.52
N PRO A 845 8.81 -9.83 -10.58
CA PRO A 845 8.92 -10.82 -11.67
C PRO A 845 7.62 -11.57 -11.97
N GLY A 846 7.21 -11.60 -13.24
CA GLY A 846 5.99 -12.24 -13.72
C GLY A 846 4.69 -11.50 -13.39
N ARG A 847 4.73 -10.48 -12.52
CA ARG A 847 3.56 -9.71 -12.09
C ARG A 847 3.38 -8.44 -12.93
N SER A 848 2.19 -7.85 -12.83
CA SER A 848 1.87 -6.54 -13.40
C SER A 848 1.71 -5.43 -12.35
N GLY A 849 1.90 -4.19 -12.79
CA GLY A 849 1.36 -2.98 -12.16
C GLY A 849 0.54 -2.17 -13.16
N VAL A 850 -0.24 -1.20 -12.70
CA VAL A 850 -1.09 -0.34 -13.54
C VAL A 850 -0.76 1.14 -13.32
N VAL A 851 -0.84 1.94 -14.38
CA VAL A 851 -0.99 3.40 -14.30
C VAL A 851 -2.32 3.77 -14.93
N ASP A 852 -3.12 4.52 -14.18
CA ASP A 852 -4.40 5.07 -14.62
C ASP A 852 -4.22 6.58 -14.85
N PRO A 853 -4.39 7.10 -16.08
CA PRO A 853 -4.19 8.52 -16.38
C PRO A 853 -5.15 9.47 -15.64
N ASP A 854 -6.33 8.98 -15.26
CA ASP A 854 -7.38 9.75 -14.60
C ASP A 854 -7.14 9.89 -13.08
N TYR A 855 -6.49 8.89 -12.47
CA TYR A 855 -5.93 8.98 -11.11
C TYR A 855 -4.47 9.44 -11.06
N THR A 856 -3.78 9.58 -12.20
CA THR A 856 -2.39 10.09 -12.25
C THR A 856 -2.33 11.61 -12.05
N ALA A 857 -1.78 12.02 -10.92
CA ALA A 857 -1.60 13.43 -10.55
C ALA A 857 -0.77 14.24 -11.57
N GLY A 858 -1.09 15.52 -11.71
CA GLY A 858 -0.34 16.47 -12.52
C GLY A 858 -0.47 16.32 -14.04
N LEU A 859 -1.21 15.34 -14.55
CA LEU A 859 -1.71 15.31 -15.94
C LEU A 859 -2.90 16.28 -16.10
N VAL A 860 -3.18 16.68 -17.33
CA VAL A 860 -4.20 17.69 -17.67
C VAL A 860 -5.41 17.01 -18.31
N ASP A 861 -6.60 17.28 -17.78
CA ASP A 861 -7.87 16.80 -18.33
C ASP A 861 -8.05 17.25 -19.79
N GLY A 862 -8.63 16.38 -20.64
CA GLY A 862 -8.85 16.67 -22.05
C GLY A 862 -7.57 16.66 -22.90
N THR A 863 -6.53 15.92 -22.49
CA THR A 863 -5.22 15.90 -23.16
C THR A 863 -4.82 14.49 -23.63
N GLN A 864 -4.20 14.42 -24.82
CA GLN A 864 -3.54 13.22 -25.33
C GLN A 864 -2.03 13.25 -25.04
N TYR A 865 -1.51 12.12 -24.58
CA TYR A 865 -0.12 11.89 -24.22
C TYR A 865 0.45 10.74 -25.05
N SER A 866 1.68 10.93 -25.49
CA SER A 866 2.62 9.85 -25.76
C SER A 866 3.26 9.42 -24.44
N VAL A 867 3.53 8.13 -24.24
CA VAL A 867 4.27 7.65 -23.08
C VAL A 867 5.47 6.81 -23.52
N VAL A 868 6.59 7.01 -22.82
CA VAL A 868 7.78 6.15 -22.93
C VAL A 868 7.99 5.51 -21.56
N LEU A 869 7.86 4.18 -21.50
CA LEU A 869 8.23 3.38 -20.33
C LEU A 869 9.71 3.06 -20.40
N HIS A 870 10.45 3.22 -19.30
CA HIS A 870 11.82 2.75 -19.15
C HIS A 870 11.97 1.93 -17.86
N ALA A 871 12.55 0.73 -17.97
CA ALA A 871 12.80 -0.21 -16.88
C ALA A 871 14.26 -0.72 -16.90
N ASP A 872 14.70 -1.32 -15.79
CA ASP A 872 16.00 -2.02 -15.66
C ASP A 872 15.88 -3.55 -15.87
N GLN A 873 14.66 -4.05 -16.06
CA GLN A 873 14.35 -5.38 -16.58
C GLN A 873 13.57 -5.28 -17.89
N PRO A 874 13.49 -6.36 -18.70
CA PRO A 874 12.53 -6.42 -19.78
C PRO A 874 11.09 -6.29 -19.25
N ILE A 875 10.30 -5.41 -19.85
CA ILE A 875 8.87 -5.25 -19.55
C ILE A 875 8.02 -5.41 -20.81
N ALA A 876 6.76 -5.76 -20.61
CA ALA A 876 5.69 -5.72 -21.60
C ALA A 876 4.58 -4.81 -21.08
N ALA A 877 3.80 -4.20 -21.98
CA ALA A 877 2.69 -3.35 -21.57
C ALA A 877 1.50 -3.49 -22.52
N ILE A 878 0.30 -3.17 -22.02
CA ILE A 878 -0.89 -2.91 -22.82
C ILE A 878 -1.56 -1.60 -22.35
N VAL A 879 -2.25 -0.91 -23.25
CA VAL A 879 -3.16 0.21 -22.93
C VAL A 879 -4.59 -0.29 -23.11
N ASN A 880 -5.37 -0.36 -22.04
CA ASN A 880 -6.81 -0.65 -22.08
C ASN A 880 -7.55 0.69 -22.12
N ALA A 881 -8.16 1.02 -23.25
CA ALA A 881 -8.96 2.22 -23.41
C ALA A 881 -10.45 1.90 -23.29
N HIS A 882 -11.22 2.73 -22.61
CA HIS A 882 -12.68 2.61 -22.55
C HIS A 882 -13.37 3.97 -22.43
N ASN A 883 -14.63 4.03 -22.85
CA ASN A 883 -15.44 5.24 -22.81
C ASN A 883 -16.91 4.88 -22.56
N GLU A 884 -17.45 5.32 -21.43
CA GLU A 884 -18.83 5.05 -21.00
C GLU A 884 -19.85 6.09 -21.49
N THR A 885 -19.42 7.05 -22.32
CA THR A 885 -20.23 8.22 -22.71
C THR A 885 -21.21 7.87 -23.83
N GLY A 886 -22.35 7.26 -23.48
CA GLY A 886 -23.45 6.95 -24.40
C GLY A 886 -23.56 5.44 -24.64
N ALA A 887 -23.25 4.99 -25.85
CA ALA A 887 -22.97 3.58 -26.11
C ALA A 887 -21.54 3.28 -25.59
N PRO A 888 -21.36 2.36 -24.62
CA PRO A 888 -20.03 2.04 -24.11
C PRO A 888 -19.15 1.44 -25.21
N VAL A 889 -17.90 1.90 -25.29
CA VAL A 889 -16.90 1.37 -26.23
C VAL A 889 -15.58 1.07 -25.52
N ALA A 890 -14.77 0.16 -26.06
CA ALA A 890 -13.47 -0.19 -25.52
C ALA A 890 -12.46 -0.58 -26.61
N TYR A 891 -11.17 -0.48 -26.32
CA TYR A 891 -10.12 -1.06 -27.18
C TYR A 891 -8.87 -1.41 -26.36
N THR A 892 -7.94 -2.15 -26.96
CA THR A 892 -6.64 -2.42 -26.32
C THR A 892 -5.51 -2.36 -27.33
N THR A 893 -4.35 -1.82 -26.93
CA THR A 893 -3.13 -1.87 -27.75
C THR A 893 -1.97 -2.45 -26.96
N GLY A 894 -1.15 -3.28 -27.60
CA GLY A 894 0.14 -3.69 -27.05
C GLY A 894 1.16 -2.56 -27.15
N GLY A 895 1.93 -2.35 -26.08
CA GLY A 895 3.03 -1.40 -26.06
C GLY A 895 4.16 -1.81 -27.01
N VAL A 896 4.68 -0.87 -27.79
CA VAL A 896 5.62 -1.15 -28.88
C VAL A 896 7.04 -1.25 -28.33
N THR A 897 7.64 -2.43 -28.43
CA THR A 897 9.03 -2.71 -28.04
C THR A 897 10.04 -2.39 -29.14
N THR A 898 9.62 -2.47 -30.42
CA THR A 898 10.48 -2.30 -31.60
C THR A 898 9.77 -1.47 -32.66
N GLY A 899 10.29 -0.29 -32.97
CA GLY A 899 9.80 0.57 -34.06
C GLY A 899 10.45 0.26 -35.41
N GLY A 900 9.99 0.96 -36.46
CA GLY A 900 10.50 0.80 -37.82
C GLY A 900 10.51 2.11 -38.62
N ARG A 901 11.24 2.12 -39.74
CA ARG A 901 11.22 3.19 -40.76
C ARG A 901 10.11 3.01 -41.79
N ALA A 902 9.56 1.80 -41.89
CA ALA A 902 8.36 1.48 -42.63
C ALA A 902 7.45 0.66 -41.71
N LEU A 903 6.21 1.10 -41.52
CA LEU A 903 5.19 0.41 -40.72
C LEU A 903 4.01 0.01 -41.62
N PHE A 904 3.38 -1.11 -41.31
CA PHE A 904 2.34 -1.74 -42.12
C PHE A 904 1.06 -1.92 -41.30
N ALA A 905 -0.01 -1.27 -41.74
CA ALA A 905 -1.32 -1.28 -41.10
C ALA A 905 -2.38 -1.81 -42.09
N PRO A 906 -2.83 -3.08 -41.96
CA PRO A 906 -3.68 -3.70 -42.97
C PRO A 906 -5.05 -3.07 -43.17
N TYR A 907 -5.58 -2.33 -42.18
CA TYR A 907 -6.92 -1.74 -42.23
C TYR A 907 -6.99 -0.34 -41.59
N ALA A 908 -7.59 0.59 -42.32
CA ALA A 908 -8.06 1.88 -41.84
C ALA A 908 -9.30 2.29 -42.67
N ALA A 909 -10.26 2.99 -42.07
CA ALA A 909 -11.51 3.38 -42.71
C ALA A 909 -11.81 4.88 -42.56
N LYS A 910 -12.65 5.39 -43.46
CA LYS A 910 -13.34 6.69 -43.33
C LYS A 910 -14.74 6.60 -43.93
N SER A 911 -15.74 6.97 -43.14
CA SER A 911 -17.10 7.28 -43.60
C SER A 911 -17.21 8.68 -44.22
N ASP A 912 -18.18 8.86 -45.13
CA ASP A 912 -18.67 10.19 -45.55
C ASP A 912 -19.51 10.89 -44.45
N SER A 913 -19.96 10.14 -43.44
CA SER A 913 -20.70 10.65 -42.27
C SER A 913 -19.82 10.78 -41.03
N ASP A 914 -19.97 11.88 -40.29
CA ASP A 914 -19.16 12.20 -39.09
C ASP A 914 -19.35 11.20 -37.93
N ALA A 915 -20.44 10.43 -37.93
CA ALA A 915 -20.75 9.39 -36.94
C ALA A 915 -20.38 7.96 -37.40
N GLY A 916 -19.97 7.78 -38.65
CA GLY A 916 -19.57 6.48 -39.19
C GLY A 916 -18.14 6.08 -38.79
N LEU A 917 -17.72 4.89 -39.22
CA LEU A 917 -16.39 4.37 -38.91
C LEU A 917 -15.28 5.28 -39.46
N SER A 918 -14.31 5.59 -38.60
CA SER A 918 -13.16 6.43 -38.90
C SER A 918 -11.92 5.88 -38.18
N SER A 919 -10.74 5.94 -38.81
CA SER A 919 -9.52 5.40 -38.20
C SER A 919 -8.44 6.48 -38.00
N PRO A 920 -8.47 7.22 -36.88
CA PRO A 920 -7.30 7.93 -36.38
C PRO A 920 -6.04 7.04 -36.35
N ILE A 921 -4.92 7.61 -36.82
CA ILE A 921 -3.61 6.96 -36.84
C ILE A 921 -2.65 7.81 -36.02
N VAL A 922 -2.12 7.25 -34.93
CA VAL A 922 -1.19 7.95 -34.03
C VAL A 922 0.22 7.42 -34.27
N VAL A 923 1.16 8.31 -34.57
CA VAL A 923 2.57 7.99 -34.85
C VAL A 923 3.45 8.60 -33.77
N GLN A 924 4.23 7.77 -33.07
CA GLN A 924 5.20 8.16 -32.04
C GLN A 924 6.63 8.09 -32.59
N ASN A 925 7.48 9.04 -32.19
CA ASN A 925 8.88 9.10 -32.59
C ASN A 925 9.77 8.29 -31.62
N LEU A 926 10.46 7.29 -32.17
CA LEU A 926 11.38 6.37 -31.47
C LEU A 926 12.86 6.68 -31.80
N SER A 927 13.17 7.90 -32.21
CA SER A 927 14.50 8.37 -32.64
C SER A 927 15.00 9.54 -31.81
N ASP A 928 16.33 9.69 -31.71
CA ASP A 928 17.01 10.78 -30.99
C ASP A 928 16.88 12.17 -31.67
N SER A 929 16.14 12.26 -32.77
CA SER A 929 15.88 13.48 -33.52
C SER A 929 14.40 13.57 -33.93
N PRO A 930 13.82 14.78 -34.10
CA PRO A 930 12.50 14.94 -34.69
C PRO A 930 12.38 14.22 -36.05
N LEU A 931 11.21 13.65 -36.35
CA LEU A 931 10.96 12.96 -37.62
C LEU A 931 9.67 13.44 -38.31
N ASP A 932 9.62 13.16 -39.61
CA ASP A 932 8.45 13.30 -40.47
C ASP A 932 7.96 11.89 -40.84
N ALA A 933 6.65 11.69 -40.87
CA ALA A 933 6.02 10.43 -41.27
C ALA A 933 5.05 10.64 -42.45
N LEU A 934 5.32 9.97 -43.57
CA LEU A 934 4.45 9.90 -44.74
C LEU A 934 3.50 8.71 -44.59
N LEU A 935 2.20 8.96 -44.58
CA LEU A 935 1.15 7.95 -44.57
C LEU A 935 0.66 7.73 -46.01
N GLU A 936 0.81 6.51 -46.51
CA GLU A 936 0.40 6.05 -47.84
C GLU A 936 -0.90 5.21 -47.70
N PHE A 937 -2.04 5.78 -48.10
CA PHE A 937 -3.35 5.13 -48.04
C PHE A 937 -3.71 4.51 -49.39
N THR A 938 -3.67 3.18 -49.51
CA THR A 938 -4.10 2.45 -50.71
C THR A 938 -5.48 1.84 -50.46
N GLN A 939 -6.41 1.94 -51.40
CA GLN A 939 -7.74 1.33 -51.26
C GLN A 939 -7.67 -0.18 -50.99
N LEU A 940 -8.59 -0.69 -50.16
CA LEU A 940 -8.75 -2.11 -49.87
C LEU A 940 -9.08 -2.89 -51.15
N GLY A 941 -8.44 -4.05 -51.37
CA GLY A 941 -8.45 -4.74 -52.67
C GLY A 941 -7.44 -4.19 -53.71
N GLY A 942 -6.79 -3.05 -53.41
CA GLY A 942 -5.87 -2.35 -54.31
C GLY A 942 -6.59 -1.32 -55.19
N GLY A 943 -5.92 -0.20 -55.49
CA GLY A 943 -6.54 0.88 -56.24
C GLY A 943 -5.68 2.14 -56.30
N SER A 944 -6.32 3.30 -56.33
CA SER A 944 -5.62 4.58 -56.19
C SER A 944 -5.05 4.77 -54.78
N GLN A 945 -4.01 5.59 -54.68
CA GLN A 945 -3.34 5.92 -53.43
C GLN A 945 -3.50 7.41 -53.11
N GLN A 946 -3.80 7.74 -51.85
CA GLN A 946 -3.67 9.09 -51.30
C GLN A 946 -2.50 9.12 -50.31
N THR A 947 -1.85 10.27 -50.14
CA THR A 947 -0.69 10.41 -49.25
C THR A 947 -0.77 11.68 -48.39
N PHE A 948 -0.41 11.56 -47.12
CA PHE A 948 -0.44 12.66 -46.14
C PHE A 948 0.83 12.65 -45.29
N THR A 949 1.34 13.81 -44.86
CA THR A 949 2.58 13.88 -44.06
C THR A 949 2.32 14.48 -42.69
N LEU A 950 2.71 13.76 -41.62
CA LEU A 950 2.82 14.27 -40.26
C LEU A 950 4.27 14.76 -40.05
N SER A 951 4.52 16.05 -40.24
CA SER A 951 5.86 16.64 -40.08
C SER A 951 6.19 17.04 -38.64
N GLY A 952 7.48 16.96 -38.29
CA GLY A 952 8.03 17.49 -37.04
C GLY A 952 7.47 16.84 -35.78
N ILE A 953 7.44 15.50 -35.72
CA ILE A 953 7.13 14.73 -34.50
C ILE A 953 8.37 14.77 -33.59
N GLY A 954 8.26 15.42 -32.43
CA GLY A 954 9.38 15.57 -31.47
C GLY A 954 9.83 14.24 -30.86
N VAL A 955 11.06 14.18 -30.34
CA VAL A 955 11.65 12.97 -29.74
C VAL A 955 10.76 12.41 -28.63
N GLY A 956 10.41 11.12 -28.68
CA GLY A 956 9.49 10.46 -27.75
C GLY A 956 8.01 10.84 -27.91
N GLY A 957 7.72 11.98 -28.55
CA GLY A 957 6.39 12.53 -28.76
C GLY A 957 5.58 11.82 -29.85
N SER A 958 4.27 12.06 -29.86
CA SER A 958 3.32 11.57 -30.87
C SER A 958 2.63 12.68 -31.65
N LYS A 959 2.16 12.37 -32.87
CA LYS A 959 1.13 13.14 -33.59
C LYS A 959 0.06 12.21 -34.16
N VAL A 960 -1.14 12.75 -34.32
CA VAL A 960 -2.29 12.02 -34.88
C VAL A 960 -2.66 12.53 -36.27
N PHE A 961 -2.97 11.60 -37.17
CA PHE A 961 -3.76 11.83 -38.37
C PHE A 961 -5.19 11.38 -38.08
N ASP A 962 -6.15 12.31 -38.00
CA ASP A 962 -7.57 11.99 -37.81
C ASP A 962 -8.33 12.20 -39.16
N PRO A 963 -8.83 11.14 -39.81
CA PRO A 963 -9.49 11.24 -41.11
C PRO A 963 -10.85 11.95 -41.07
N ARG A 964 -11.38 12.30 -39.89
CA ARG A 964 -12.57 13.14 -39.76
C ARG A 964 -12.29 14.61 -40.10
N PHE A 965 -11.04 15.06 -39.97
CA PHE A 965 -10.66 16.46 -40.15
C PHE A 965 -9.71 16.68 -41.33
N THR A 966 -9.66 17.91 -41.83
CA THR A 966 -8.68 18.33 -42.83
C THR A 966 -7.32 18.46 -42.17
N LEU A 967 -6.28 17.84 -42.75
CA LEU A 967 -4.95 17.69 -42.18
C LEU A 967 -4.40 19.01 -41.59
N GLY A 968 -4.05 18.97 -40.29
CA GLY A 968 -3.52 20.13 -39.56
C GLY A 968 -4.58 21.13 -39.06
N THR A 969 -5.87 20.79 -39.13
CA THR A 969 -6.99 21.63 -38.69
C THR A 969 -8.03 20.81 -37.91
N THR A 970 -9.00 21.50 -37.30
CA THR A 970 -10.23 20.91 -36.73
C THR A 970 -11.44 21.03 -37.67
N SER A 971 -11.24 21.43 -38.93
CA SER A 971 -12.33 21.57 -39.91
C SER A 971 -12.70 20.20 -40.49
N PRO A 972 -13.99 19.80 -40.52
CA PRO A 972 -14.42 18.52 -41.10
C PRO A 972 -13.90 18.27 -42.51
N CYS A 973 -13.53 17.02 -42.79
CA CYS A 973 -13.01 16.56 -44.06
C CYS A 973 -14.11 15.85 -44.87
N HIS A 974 -14.64 16.56 -45.87
CA HIS A 974 -15.60 16.05 -46.85
C HIS A 974 -15.01 16.16 -48.26
N GLY A 975 -14.96 15.03 -48.99
CA GLY A 975 -14.46 14.95 -50.36
C GLY A 975 -12.93 14.87 -50.49
N ALA A 976 -12.44 13.90 -51.25
CA ALA A 976 -11.01 13.61 -51.39
C ALA A 976 -10.21 14.80 -51.96
N SER A 977 -9.12 15.16 -51.29
CA SER A 977 -8.21 16.24 -51.69
C SER A 977 -6.75 15.94 -51.27
N ALA A 978 -5.84 16.91 -51.42
CA ALA A 978 -4.47 16.81 -50.92
C ALA A 978 -4.35 16.92 -49.38
N THR A 979 -5.43 17.33 -48.69
CA THR A 979 -5.47 17.47 -47.22
C THR A 979 -6.67 16.78 -46.58
N CYS A 980 -7.50 16.08 -47.37
CA CYS A 980 -8.64 15.31 -46.90
C CYS A 980 -8.68 13.92 -47.57
N LEU A 981 -8.75 12.87 -46.76
CA LEU A 981 -8.93 11.48 -47.22
C LEU A 981 -10.35 11.30 -47.80
N GLY A 982 -10.48 10.55 -48.89
CA GLY A 982 -11.80 10.13 -49.39
C GLY A 982 -12.50 9.16 -48.42
N ALA A 983 -13.81 9.02 -48.53
CA ALA A 983 -14.48 7.91 -47.86
C ALA A 983 -14.14 6.57 -48.54
N GLY A 984 -14.05 5.52 -47.73
CA GLY A 984 -13.67 4.18 -48.16
C GLY A 984 -12.86 3.43 -47.11
N GLU A 985 -12.41 2.25 -47.51
CA GLU A 985 -11.55 1.37 -46.73
C GLU A 985 -10.18 1.27 -47.39
N TYR A 986 -9.15 1.23 -46.55
CA TYR A 986 -7.75 1.38 -46.95
C TYR A 986 -6.86 0.41 -46.19
N SER A 987 -5.73 0.05 -46.79
CA SER A 987 -4.54 -0.38 -46.04
C SER A 987 -3.52 0.76 -46.06
N VAL A 988 -2.82 0.97 -44.96
CA VAL A 988 -1.88 2.08 -44.80
C VAL A 988 -0.46 1.56 -44.69
N ARG A 989 0.48 2.25 -45.33
CA ARG A 989 1.92 2.09 -45.12
C ARG A 989 2.49 3.42 -44.63
N ILE A 990 3.26 3.41 -43.55
CA ILE A 990 3.80 4.62 -42.92
C ILE A 990 5.31 4.62 -43.11
N VAL A 991 5.84 5.63 -43.80
CA VAL A 991 7.28 5.78 -44.08
C VAL A 991 7.83 6.96 -43.27
N ALA A 992 8.71 6.66 -42.32
CA ALA A 992 9.26 7.64 -41.39
C ALA A 992 10.72 8.00 -41.71
N THR A 993 11.07 9.28 -41.55
CA THR A 993 12.47 9.76 -41.72
C THR A 993 13.38 9.33 -40.56
N GLY A 994 12.80 8.89 -39.44
CA GLY A 994 13.45 8.16 -38.34
C GLY A 994 12.79 6.80 -38.08
N THR A 995 13.17 6.13 -36.99
CA THR A 995 12.42 5.02 -36.41
C THR A 995 11.16 5.55 -35.72
N ALA A 996 10.00 4.96 -36.03
CA ALA A 996 8.72 5.32 -35.45
C ALA A 996 7.96 4.08 -34.94
N ALA A 997 6.98 4.32 -34.07
CA ALA A 997 5.89 3.39 -33.75
C ALA A 997 4.57 4.00 -34.22
N ALA A 998 3.55 3.19 -34.50
CA ALA A 998 2.22 3.70 -34.77
C ALA A 998 1.12 2.73 -34.34
N ILE A 999 -0.02 3.29 -33.97
CA ILE A 999 -1.29 2.56 -33.79
C ILE A 999 -2.36 3.13 -34.72
N VAL A 1000 -3.28 2.28 -35.14
CA VAL A 1000 -4.51 2.66 -35.84
C VAL A 1000 -5.67 2.37 -34.91
N ILE A 1001 -6.64 3.29 -34.81
CA ILE A 1001 -7.76 3.23 -33.87
C ILE A 1001 -9.09 3.31 -34.66
N PRO A 1002 -9.63 2.22 -35.24
CA PRO A 1002 -10.95 2.24 -35.85
C PRO A 1002 -12.04 2.56 -34.82
N THR A 1003 -12.81 3.64 -35.02
CA THR A 1003 -13.82 4.09 -34.06
C THR A 1003 -15.02 4.78 -34.74
N SER A 1004 -16.18 4.63 -34.12
CA SER A 1004 -17.47 5.23 -34.48
C SER A 1004 -18.24 5.64 -33.21
N SER A 1005 -19.51 6.04 -33.31
CA SER A 1005 -20.35 6.33 -32.13
C SER A 1005 -20.85 5.10 -31.35
N VAL A 1006 -20.53 3.87 -31.79
CA VAL A 1006 -20.99 2.59 -31.17
C VAL A 1006 -19.91 1.51 -31.13
N THR A 1007 -18.69 1.82 -31.58
CA THR A 1007 -17.56 0.87 -31.65
C THR A 1007 -16.26 1.61 -31.46
N ALA A 1008 -15.33 1.03 -30.71
CA ALA A 1008 -13.92 1.39 -30.77
C ALA A 1008 -13.06 0.13 -30.91
N ASP A 1009 -11.87 0.30 -31.47
CA ASP A 1009 -10.89 -0.77 -31.60
C ASP A 1009 -9.51 -0.14 -31.84
N ALA A 1010 -8.43 -0.89 -31.67
CA ALA A 1010 -7.10 -0.43 -32.04
C ALA A 1010 -6.07 -1.56 -32.21
N TYR A 1011 -5.04 -1.30 -33.02
CA TYR A 1011 -3.89 -2.20 -33.15
C TYR A 1011 -2.60 -1.46 -33.51
N ALA A 1012 -1.47 -2.09 -33.22
CA ALA A 1012 -0.15 -1.57 -33.58
C ALA A 1012 0.23 -1.92 -35.03
N ALA A 1013 0.66 -0.92 -35.79
CA ALA A 1013 1.15 -1.10 -37.16
C ALA A 1013 2.49 -1.85 -37.13
N SER A 1014 2.62 -2.93 -37.91
CA SER A 1014 3.79 -3.81 -37.85
C SER A 1014 5.04 -3.15 -38.44
N ALA A 1015 6.11 -3.07 -37.66
CA ALA A 1015 7.45 -2.75 -38.11
C ALA A 1015 8.18 -3.95 -38.77
N ALA A 1016 7.63 -5.16 -38.62
CA ALA A 1016 8.25 -6.41 -39.07
C ALA A 1016 7.22 -7.34 -39.75
N PRO A 1017 6.88 -7.09 -41.03
CA PRO A 1017 6.14 -8.05 -41.84
C PRO A 1017 6.95 -9.34 -42.00
N ALA A 1018 6.32 -10.50 -41.80
CA ALA A 1018 6.99 -11.80 -41.72
C ALA A 1018 6.60 -12.72 -42.89
N THR A 1019 7.39 -13.78 -43.14
CA THR A 1019 7.06 -14.80 -44.15
C THR A 1019 5.94 -15.75 -43.70
N ARG A 1020 5.65 -15.80 -42.40
CA ARG A 1020 4.51 -16.52 -41.81
C ARG A 1020 3.86 -15.68 -40.71
N ALA A 1021 2.54 -15.80 -40.58
CA ALA A 1021 1.77 -15.31 -39.44
C ALA A 1021 0.82 -16.39 -38.89
N PHE A 1022 0.60 -16.37 -37.57
CA PHE A 1022 -0.29 -17.25 -36.83
C PHE A 1022 -1.49 -16.46 -36.27
N LEU A 1023 -2.69 -17.02 -36.43
CA LEU A 1023 -3.97 -16.46 -35.99
C LEU A 1023 -4.65 -17.50 -35.07
N PRO A 1024 -4.45 -17.43 -33.73
CA PRO A 1024 -4.84 -18.48 -32.79
C PRO A 1024 -6.34 -18.73 -32.65
N ASN A 1025 -7.15 -17.69 -32.88
CA ASN A 1025 -8.61 -17.71 -32.79
C ASN A 1025 -9.23 -17.09 -34.04
N VAL A 1026 -9.92 -17.89 -34.84
CA VAL A 1026 -10.70 -17.45 -36.00
C VAL A 1026 -12.05 -18.15 -35.98
N THR A 1027 -13.11 -17.43 -35.68
CA THR A 1027 -14.49 -17.94 -35.53
C THR A 1027 -15.29 -17.86 -36.83
N ARG A 1028 -16.25 -18.78 -37.01
CA ARG A 1028 -17.28 -18.73 -38.04
C ARG A 1028 -18.64 -18.99 -37.40
N THR A 1029 -19.38 -17.89 -37.16
CA THR A 1029 -20.71 -17.85 -36.52
C THR A 1029 -20.77 -18.67 -35.23
N LEU A 1030 -19.78 -18.50 -34.36
CA LEU A 1030 -19.65 -19.24 -33.09
C LEU A 1030 -20.63 -18.66 -32.05
N GLY A 1031 -21.52 -19.51 -31.54
CA GLY A 1031 -22.72 -19.08 -30.81
C GLY A 1031 -23.97 -18.99 -31.70
N GLY A 1032 -23.97 -19.62 -32.88
CA GLY A 1032 -25.07 -19.59 -33.84
C GLY A 1032 -24.97 -18.45 -34.89
N PRO A 1033 -26.00 -18.26 -35.74
CA PRO A 1033 -25.91 -17.46 -36.96
C PRO A 1033 -25.41 -16.01 -36.78
N ASP A 1034 -25.84 -15.34 -35.72
CA ASP A 1034 -25.48 -13.97 -35.35
C ASP A 1034 -24.31 -13.91 -34.34
N GLY A 1035 -23.71 -15.06 -34.05
CA GLY A 1035 -22.56 -15.23 -33.17
C GLY A 1035 -21.25 -14.72 -33.78
N TRP A 1036 -20.14 -14.96 -33.08
CA TRP A 1036 -18.83 -14.45 -33.43
C TRP A 1036 -18.37 -14.89 -34.82
N THR A 1037 -17.86 -13.95 -35.61
CA THR A 1037 -17.12 -14.20 -36.84
C THR A 1037 -15.81 -13.42 -36.82
N THR A 1038 -14.74 -13.98 -37.36
CA THR A 1038 -13.41 -13.37 -37.31
C THR A 1038 -12.83 -13.16 -38.72
N PRO A 1039 -13.27 -12.13 -39.46
CA PRO A 1039 -12.56 -11.61 -40.62
C PRO A 1039 -11.05 -11.46 -40.42
N ILE A 1040 -10.28 -11.83 -41.43
CA ILE A 1040 -8.82 -11.67 -41.48
C ILE A 1040 -8.50 -10.57 -42.50
N VAL A 1041 -7.60 -9.64 -42.17
CA VAL A 1041 -7.11 -8.62 -43.10
C VAL A 1041 -5.62 -8.82 -43.36
N LEU A 1042 -5.25 -9.10 -44.61
CA LEU A 1042 -3.88 -9.42 -45.03
C LEU A 1042 -3.31 -8.34 -45.95
N GLN A 1043 -2.24 -7.67 -45.53
CA GLN A 1043 -1.47 -6.69 -46.31
C GLN A 1043 -0.16 -7.30 -46.80
N ALA A 1044 0.29 -6.91 -47.99
CA ALA A 1044 1.63 -7.28 -48.46
C ALA A 1044 2.69 -6.48 -47.68
N GLY A 1045 3.66 -7.19 -47.08
CA GLY A 1045 4.81 -6.59 -46.39
C GLY A 1045 5.86 -5.98 -47.31
N THR A 1046 5.60 -6.04 -48.63
CA THR A 1046 6.40 -5.43 -49.69
C THR A 1046 5.47 -4.65 -50.61
N GLY A 1047 5.98 -3.60 -51.28
CA GLY A 1047 5.22 -2.77 -52.22
C GLY A 1047 4.85 -3.46 -53.54
N VAL A 1048 4.82 -4.80 -53.57
CA VAL A 1048 4.52 -5.63 -54.74
C VAL A 1048 3.47 -6.68 -54.37
N SER A 1049 2.73 -7.19 -55.36
CA SER A 1049 1.69 -8.18 -55.11
C SER A 1049 2.31 -9.50 -54.64
N THR A 1050 1.71 -10.10 -53.61
CA THR A 1050 2.24 -11.27 -52.89
C THR A 1050 1.17 -12.35 -52.82
N THR A 1051 1.53 -13.61 -53.13
CA THR A 1051 0.62 -14.73 -52.91
C THR A 1051 0.71 -15.21 -51.47
N ALA A 1052 -0.44 -15.38 -50.80
CA ALA A 1052 -0.53 -15.90 -49.44
C ALA A 1052 -1.29 -17.24 -49.42
N THR A 1053 -0.82 -18.20 -48.62
CA THR A 1053 -1.44 -19.51 -48.41
C THR A 1053 -1.99 -19.60 -46.99
N LEU A 1054 -3.31 -19.67 -46.85
CA LEU A 1054 -3.99 -19.82 -45.55
C LEU A 1054 -4.33 -21.28 -45.32
N ARG A 1055 -3.94 -21.84 -44.17
CA ARG A 1055 -4.35 -23.18 -43.71
C ARG A 1055 -5.16 -23.06 -42.42
N TRP A 1056 -6.37 -23.61 -42.44
CA TRP A 1056 -7.36 -23.52 -41.38
C TRP A 1056 -7.46 -24.87 -40.66
N TYR A 1057 -7.11 -24.89 -39.38
CA TYR A 1057 -7.14 -26.09 -38.54
C TYR A 1057 -8.29 -25.98 -37.54
N ARG A 1058 -9.07 -27.05 -37.34
CA ARG A 1058 -10.21 -27.04 -36.40
C ARG A 1058 -9.70 -26.93 -34.96
N PHE A 1059 -10.24 -26.00 -34.18
CA PHE A 1059 -9.87 -25.83 -32.78
C PHE A 1059 -10.09 -27.12 -31.97
N THR A 1060 -11.20 -27.81 -32.20
CA THR A 1060 -11.64 -28.98 -31.42
C THR A 1060 -10.81 -30.26 -31.61
N ASN A 1061 -10.01 -30.38 -32.67
CA ASN A 1061 -9.24 -31.61 -32.93
C ASN A 1061 -7.98 -31.45 -33.83
N GLY A 1062 -7.59 -30.23 -34.19
CA GLY A 1062 -6.41 -29.95 -35.02
C GLY A 1062 -6.51 -30.36 -36.48
N ALA A 1063 -7.62 -30.94 -36.94
CA ALA A 1063 -7.73 -31.38 -38.33
C ALA A 1063 -7.72 -30.18 -39.30
N LEU A 1064 -6.87 -30.23 -40.32
CA LEU A 1064 -6.85 -29.27 -41.43
C LEU A 1064 -8.20 -29.29 -42.17
N ALA A 1065 -9.03 -28.28 -41.95
CA ALA A 1065 -10.35 -28.14 -42.58
C ALA A 1065 -10.25 -27.57 -44.00
N ARG A 1066 -9.34 -26.60 -44.21
CA ARG A 1066 -9.25 -25.87 -45.48
C ARG A 1066 -7.83 -25.38 -45.76
N THR A 1067 -7.45 -25.35 -47.04
CA THR A 1067 -6.34 -24.54 -47.54
C THR A 1067 -6.89 -23.59 -48.61
N GLN A 1068 -6.43 -22.34 -48.59
CA GLN A 1068 -6.70 -21.33 -49.62
C GLN A 1068 -5.37 -20.74 -50.10
N VAL A 1069 -5.34 -20.31 -51.36
CA VAL A 1069 -4.24 -19.53 -51.94
C VAL A 1069 -4.84 -18.26 -52.53
N LEU A 1070 -4.38 -17.10 -52.08
CA LEU A 1070 -4.94 -15.78 -52.39
C LEU A 1070 -3.82 -14.84 -52.86
N THR A 1071 -4.14 -13.88 -53.73
CA THR A 1071 -3.17 -12.90 -54.24
C THR A 1071 -3.43 -11.54 -53.61
N VAL A 1072 -2.56 -11.14 -52.67
CA VAL A 1072 -2.62 -9.84 -51.99
C VAL A 1072 -2.15 -8.75 -52.97
N PRO A 1073 -2.91 -7.67 -53.18
CA PRO A 1073 -2.57 -6.61 -54.13
C PRO A 1073 -1.32 -5.81 -53.70
N ALA A 1074 -0.60 -5.25 -54.67
CA ALA A 1074 0.60 -4.45 -54.41
C ALA A 1074 0.24 -3.19 -53.58
N GLY A 1075 0.83 -3.07 -52.39
CA GLY A 1075 0.58 -1.94 -51.47
C GLY A 1075 -0.83 -1.84 -50.90
N GLY A 1076 -1.70 -2.82 -51.19
CA GLY A 1076 -3.06 -2.93 -50.66
C GLY A 1076 -3.20 -4.10 -49.67
N ALA A 1077 -4.42 -4.35 -49.21
CA ALA A 1077 -4.78 -5.53 -48.40
C ALA A 1077 -5.99 -6.28 -48.96
N LEU A 1078 -6.18 -7.53 -48.52
CA LEU A 1078 -7.39 -8.34 -48.72
C LEU A 1078 -8.16 -8.48 -47.41
N TRP A 1079 -9.49 -8.37 -47.50
CA TRP A 1079 -10.43 -8.75 -46.44
C TRP A 1079 -10.95 -10.17 -46.69
N ILE A 1080 -10.95 -11.03 -45.67
CA ILE A 1080 -11.26 -12.46 -45.79
C ILE A 1080 -12.25 -12.84 -44.68
N ASP A 1081 -13.54 -12.87 -45.00
CA ASP A 1081 -14.61 -13.26 -44.07
C ASP A 1081 -14.77 -14.80 -44.00
N PRO A 1082 -14.57 -15.46 -42.84
CA PRO A 1082 -14.73 -16.90 -42.65
C PRO A 1082 -16.07 -17.44 -43.17
N ARG A 1083 -17.15 -16.65 -43.10
CA ARG A 1083 -18.50 -17.03 -43.58
C ARG A 1083 -18.55 -17.26 -45.09
N THR A 1084 -17.67 -16.60 -45.84
CA THR A 1084 -17.50 -16.80 -47.30
C THR A 1084 -16.59 -17.99 -47.66
N VAL A 1085 -15.79 -18.49 -46.71
CA VAL A 1085 -14.81 -19.56 -46.97
C VAL A 1085 -15.50 -20.92 -47.08
N THR A 1086 -15.68 -21.37 -48.32
CA THR A 1086 -16.28 -22.67 -48.64
C THR A 1086 -15.53 -23.83 -48.00
N GLY A 1087 -16.26 -24.72 -47.31
CA GLY A 1087 -15.72 -25.92 -46.65
C GLY A 1087 -15.47 -25.78 -45.15
N LEU A 1088 -15.55 -24.57 -44.58
CA LEU A 1088 -15.68 -24.41 -43.13
C LEU A 1088 -17.11 -24.80 -42.69
N GLN A 1089 -17.23 -25.28 -41.44
CA GLN A 1089 -18.51 -25.44 -40.74
C GLN A 1089 -18.89 -24.12 -40.05
N ASP A 1090 -20.18 -23.85 -39.99
CA ASP A 1090 -20.79 -22.85 -39.09
C ASP A 1090 -20.74 -23.34 -37.64
N ASP A 1091 -20.89 -22.41 -36.69
CA ASP A 1091 -20.78 -22.65 -35.24
C ASP A 1091 -19.46 -23.31 -34.83
N ALA A 1092 -18.35 -22.82 -35.42
CA ALA A 1092 -17.04 -23.44 -35.30
C ALA A 1092 -15.90 -22.43 -35.17
N GLN A 1093 -14.85 -22.88 -34.51
CA GLN A 1093 -13.62 -22.14 -34.23
C GLN A 1093 -12.44 -22.82 -34.91
N TYR A 1094 -11.49 -22.02 -35.40
CA TYR A 1094 -10.31 -22.46 -36.12
C TYR A 1094 -9.07 -21.72 -35.62
N SER A 1095 -7.90 -22.33 -35.77
CA SER A 1095 -6.63 -21.60 -35.85
C SER A 1095 -6.22 -21.50 -37.32
N VAL A 1096 -5.57 -20.39 -37.71
CA VAL A 1096 -5.16 -20.16 -39.10
C VAL A 1096 -3.67 -19.83 -39.17
N VAL A 1097 -2.96 -20.54 -40.06
CA VAL A 1097 -1.56 -20.28 -40.40
C VAL A 1097 -1.51 -19.68 -41.80
N VAL A 1098 -0.83 -18.54 -41.94
CA VAL A 1098 -0.70 -17.81 -43.21
C VAL A 1098 0.75 -17.78 -43.64
N ASP A 1099 1.11 -18.44 -44.75
CA ASP A 1099 2.44 -18.33 -45.37
C ASP A 1099 2.43 -17.34 -46.54
N GLY A 1100 3.43 -16.48 -46.64
CA GLY A 1100 3.78 -15.79 -47.89
C GLY A 1100 4.45 -16.74 -48.88
N SER A 1101 4.31 -16.45 -50.18
CA SER A 1101 5.11 -17.08 -51.25
C SER A 1101 6.60 -16.86 -51.01
N ALA A 1102 7.45 -17.81 -51.44
CA ALA A 1102 8.88 -17.85 -51.11
C ALA A 1102 9.60 -16.48 -51.17
N GLY A 1103 10.03 -15.98 -50.01
CA GLY A 1103 10.75 -14.70 -49.85
C GLY A 1103 9.87 -13.45 -49.74
N ALA A 1104 8.55 -13.56 -49.90
CA ALA A 1104 7.60 -12.46 -49.71
C ALA A 1104 7.05 -12.43 -48.28
N THR A 1105 6.90 -11.23 -47.73
CA THR A 1105 6.40 -10.99 -46.38
C THR A 1105 4.96 -10.46 -46.38
N ILE A 1106 4.27 -10.65 -45.25
CA ILE A 1106 2.89 -10.24 -45.02
C ILE A 1106 2.75 -9.58 -43.64
N THR A 1107 1.73 -8.74 -43.50
CA THR A 1107 1.20 -8.30 -42.20
C THR A 1107 -0.26 -8.72 -42.13
N ALA A 1108 -0.66 -9.28 -40.98
CA ALA A 1108 -2.03 -9.72 -40.73
C ALA A 1108 -2.59 -9.01 -39.50
N ILE A 1109 -3.89 -8.73 -39.53
CA ILE A 1109 -4.72 -8.58 -38.33
C ILE A 1109 -5.92 -9.51 -38.46
N VAL A 1110 -6.58 -9.83 -37.35
CA VAL A 1110 -7.98 -10.28 -37.39
C VAL A 1110 -8.89 -9.19 -36.85
N TYR A 1111 -10.17 -9.28 -37.18
CA TYR A 1111 -11.23 -8.40 -36.73
C TYR A 1111 -12.35 -9.32 -36.25
N GLU A 1112 -12.45 -9.56 -34.94
CA GLU A 1112 -13.56 -10.33 -34.37
C GLU A 1112 -14.80 -9.44 -34.28
N HIS A 1113 -15.96 -10.00 -34.64
CA HIS A 1113 -17.23 -9.27 -34.68
C HIS A 1113 -18.39 -10.16 -34.20
N PHE A 1114 -19.19 -9.63 -33.28
CA PHE A 1114 -20.43 -10.21 -32.75
C PHE A 1114 -21.63 -9.36 -33.17
N PHE A 1115 -22.72 -9.97 -33.65
CA PHE A 1115 -23.88 -9.23 -34.17
C PHE A 1115 -24.99 -9.00 -33.13
N GLY A 1116 -24.78 -9.43 -31.87
CA GLY A 1116 -25.77 -9.35 -30.79
C GLY A 1116 -25.93 -7.99 -30.09
N GLY A 1117 -25.28 -6.93 -30.58
CA GLY A 1117 -25.38 -5.55 -30.07
C GLY A 1117 -24.20 -5.10 -29.20
N GLY A 1118 -24.19 -3.81 -28.87
CA GLY A 1118 -23.09 -3.14 -28.16
C GLY A 1118 -21.82 -2.99 -29.00
N ASP A 1119 -20.70 -2.69 -28.34
CA ASP A 1119 -19.37 -2.71 -28.95
C ASP A 1119 -18.84 -4.15 -29.02
N GLY A 1120 -19.42 -4.92 -29.93
CA GLY A 1120 -19.12 -6.34 -30.16
C GLY A 1120 -17.92 -6.59 -31.06
N VAL A 1121 -16.88 -5.75 -31.00
CA VAL A 1121 -15.75 -5.74 -31.95
C VAL A 1121 -14.40 -5.80 -31.21
N MET A 1122 -13.42 -6.51 -31.78
CA MET A 1122 -12.03 -6.47 -31.30
C MET A 1122 -11.00 -6.94 -32.35
N ILE A 1123 -9.87 -6.25 -32.45
CA ILE A 1123 -8.75 -6.58 -33.35
C ILE A 1123 -7.56 -7.09 -32.53
N TYR A 1124 -6.87 -8.10 -33.06
CA TYR A 1124 -5.49 -8.40 -32.67
C TYR A 1124 -4.58 -8.55 -33.90
N SER A 1125 -3.31 -8.17 -33.74
CA SER A 1125 -2.28 -8.35 -34.78
C SER A 1125 -1.88 -9.81 -34.91
N GLY A 1126 -1.81 -10.33 -36.13
CA GLY A 1126 -1.36 -11.70 -36.39
C GLY A 1126 0.09 -11.89 -35.98
N LEU A 1127 0.36 -12.98 -35.27
CA LEU A 1127 1.65 -13.21 -34.62
C LEU A 1127 2.70 -13.71 -35.64
N PRO A 1128 3.82 -13.00 -35.86
CA PRO A 1128 4.85 -13.43 -36.80
C PRO A 1128 5.66 -14.65 -36.30
N GLU A 1129 6.25 -15.40 -37.22
CA GLU A 1129 7.13 -16.55 -36.91
C GLU A 1129 8.57 -16.16 -36.52
#